data_AF-A0AAU8N5M3-F1
#
_entry.id   AF-A0AAU8N5M3-F1
#
_cell.length_a   1.000
_cell.length_b   1.000
_cell.length_c   1.000
_cell.angle_alpha   90.00
_cell.angle_beta   90.00
_cell.angle_gamma   90.00
#
_symmetry.space_group_name_H-M   'P 1'
#
loop_
_entity.id
_entity.type
_entity.pdbx_description
1 polymer ?
#
loop_
_entity_poly.entity_id
_entity_poly.type
_entity_poly.pdbx_seq_one_letter_code
_entity_poly.pdbx_strand_id
1 'polypeptide(L)'
;MSGSRRPRPAARIGPTAIRVVVLPLAGIAALALMIRLGGAVGSSWAAAPPIAVAALGGLIIPGWSIAQAWGLRGVTALGAAPTLTAGILALGSTIAQPLGIPWDRGHLLIGPVGWLWAACVAMGALARGPREPGPVGPPAGPAPLGARGRLALCAGLGLAALMTAVPVIRSTGALDSPMQASDSIYHLSATAFVRVTGDASPLGGTWPLYDGQRIYYPMVWHAIAALLPGGVIEGSNTLVVVLSSAIWPLSMAALLSETLRSAGTEEDRGAGALLGLGTALSGSVVSVLLLLTSVWPYALSVCLLPGCLALVTRACASGALGGRWRARAIALAALGALGVIGAHGAAAFNLIVLAGPLVARGLWGPVPAAWRLGGRRRGALIAIAAAGGLLVAGAGWRVRGSLVDVFSYQRPPSNLAETVYALTTDHPLLARFSPYVPGNALVLALALVAVAGAWRGARGGDARQARLWSIGTGAAALILLLAAGPQWPLRVLAGPWYTQRARIIVLVTIGLLVLATLGARDLTRAWAARPGWRGRLGAHPRRVALAALAASLVLAPAWRWGLKAEIMEAVHDPGRISYGTMLSDAELAMIRRAPQELGADALVIGNPSNGSAYLWSVAGVRTVYPTRLLPISPELEWLGEHLDQLGSDPEVCRILNERGVTHYYSDDARPDGATGGGRQPLWGWRMDQVPHEYLEEVDSAPSGTGSTATLWRITACG
;
A
#
# COMPACT_ATOMS: atom_id res chain seq x y z
N MET A 1 12.47 -21.23 60.87
CA MET A 1 12.89 -21.13 59.46
C MET A 1 11.67 -21.20 58.55
N SER A 2 10.99 -20.08 58.31
CA SER A 2 9.85 -19.99 57.39
C SER A 2 10.17 -19.00 56.27
N GLY A 3 10.66 -19.52 55.13
CA GLY A 3 10.92 -18.72 53.93
C GLY A 3 9.67 -18.60 53.08
N SER A 4 9.01 -17.45 53.13
CA SER A 4 7.84 -17.10 52.33
C SER A 4 8.12 -17.26 50.83
N ARG A 5 7.43 -18.18 50.14
CA ARG A 5 7.35 -18.23 48.68
C ARG A 5 6.53 -17.02 48.20
N ARG A 6 7.21 -15.99 47.68
CA ARG A 6 6.52 -14.94 46.91
C ARG A 6 5.93 -15.55 45.64
N PRO A 7 4.64 -15.35 45.34
CA PRO A 7 4.08 -15.74 44.06
C PRO A 7 4.73 -14.90 42.95
N ARG A 8 5.28 -15.56 41.93
CA ARG A 8 5.68 -14.87 40.69
C ARG A 8 4.44 -14.25 40.06
N PRO A 9 4.44 -12.96 39.68
CA PRO A 9 3.28 -12.35 39.09
C PRO A 9 2.98 -13.05 37.75
N ALA A 10 1.71 -13.41 37.57
CA ALA A 10 1.15 -13.85 36.31
C ALA A 10 1.60 -12.91 35.19
N ALA A 11 1.88 -13.46 34.00
CA ALA A 11 2.32 -12.74 32.82
C ALA A 11 1.30 -11.64 32.44
N ARG A 12 1.44 -10.47 33.05
CA ARG A 12 0.70 -9.26 32.72
C ARG A 12 0.99 -8.94 31.25
N ILE A 13 -0.05 -8.64 30.50
CA ILE A 13 0.02 -8.00 29.19
C ILE A 13 1.02 -6.85 29.31
N GLY A 14 2.19 -7.00 28.69
CA GLY A 14 3.31 -6.11 28.98
C GLY A 14 3.04 -4.66 28.54
N PRO A 15 3.49 -3.65 29.32
CA PRO A 15 3.35 -2.23 28.98
C PRO A 15 4.02 -1.84 27.65
N THR A 16 4.84 -2.71 27.06
CA THR A 16 5.48 -2.53 25.76
C THR A 16 4.53 -2.70 24.58
N ALA A 17 3.55 -3.60 24.62
CA ALA A 17 2.60 -3.74 23.50
C ALA A 17 1.64 -2.55 23.44
N ILE A 18 1.14 -2.14 24.61
CA ILE A 18 0.32 -0.94 24.76
C ILE A 18 1.14 0.29 24.35
N ARG A 19 2.39 0.48 24.80
CA ARG A 19 3.19 1.65 24.42
C ARG A 19 3.59 1.71 22.95
N VAL A 20 3.78 0.59 22.25
CA VAL A 20 4.17 0.61 20.83
C VAL A 20 2.95 0.76 19.90
N VAL A 21 1.74 0.42 20.36
CA VAL A 21 0.48 0.75 19.66
C VAL A 21 -0.02 2.15 20.03
N VAL A 22 0.14 2.56 21.30
CA VAL A 22 -0.30 3.86 21.83
C VAL A 22 0.64 5.00 21.44
N LEU A 23 1.94 4.81 21.19
CA LEU A 23 2.80 5.92 20.73
C LEU A 23 2.49 6.40 19.30
N PRO A 24 2.23 5.53 18.31
CA PRO A 24 1.74 5.96 17.00
C PRO A 24 0.36 6.63 17.11
N LEU A 25 -0.53 6.11 17.94
CA LEU A 25 -1.83 6.75 18.23
C LEU A 25 -1.67 8.10 18.93
N ALA A 26 -0.71 8.23 19.85
CA ALA A 26 -0.35 9.49 20.51
C ALA A 26 0.40 10.44 19.57
N GLY A 27 1.12 9.92 18.57
CA GLY A 27 1.77 10.67 17.51
C GLY A 27 0.77 11.21 16.50
N ILE A 28 -0.27 10.44 16.16
CA ILE A 28 -1.41 10.87 15.35
C ILE A 28 -2.29 11.86 16.14
N ALA A 29 -2.50 11.63 17.44
CA ALA A 29 -3.18 12.58 18.31
C ALA A 29 -2.36 13.87 18.54
N ALA A 30 -1.04 13.77 18.66
CA ALA A 30 -0.14 14.92 18.75
C ALA A 30 0.01 15.64 17.41
N LEU A 31 -0.10 14.92 16.29
CA LEU A 31 -0.18 15.50 14.95
C LEU A 31 -1.50 16.26 14.79
N ALA A 32 -2.64 15.68 15.20
CA ALA A 32 -3.93 16.37 15.28
C ALA A 32 -3.90 17.59 16.22
N LEU A 33 -3.13 17.53 17.30
CA LEU A 33 -2.92 18.65 18.24
C LEU A 33 -1.98 19.73 17.67
N MET A 34 -0.91 19.36 16.96
CA MET A 34 -0.02 20.29 16.24
C MET A 34 -0.72 20.93 15.04
N ILE A 35 -1.63 20.21 14.39
CA ILE A 35 -2.53 20.68 13.34
C ILE A 35 -3.47 21.76 13.88
N ARG A 36 -4.01 21.60 15.10
CA ARG A 36 -4.78 22.65 15.80
C ARG A 36 -3.97 23.91 16.16
N LEU A 37 -2.65 23.78 16.31
CA LEU A 37 -1.76 24.87 16.74
C LEU A 37 -1.11 25.64 15.57
N GLY A 38 -1.24 25.15 14.33
CA GLY A 38 -0.49 25.63 13.16
C GLY A 38 -1.23 26.50 12.14
N GLY A 39 -2.46 26.96 12.44
CA GLY A 39 -3.14 28.05 11.72
C GLY A 39 -3.53 27.87 10.23
N ALA A 40 -3.21 26.74 9.59
CA ALA A 40 -3.37 26.60 8.13
C ALA A 40 -3.92 25.23 7.67
N VAL A 41 -4.51 24.44 8.56
CA VAL A 41 -5.16 23.16 8.19
C VAL A 41 -6.67 23.36 8.30
N GLY A 42 -7.42 22.98 7.26
CA GLY A 42 -8.88 23.07 7.26
C GLY A 42 -9.48 22.38 8.48
N SER A 43 -10.50 23.00 9.08
CA SER A 43 -11.19 22.50 10.28
C SER A 43 -11.70 21.05 10.14
N SER A 44 -11.88 20.56 8.90
CA SER A 44 -12.37 19.21 8.59
C SER A 44 -11.42 18.08 9.04
N TRP A 45 -10.10 18.32 9.16
CA TRP A 45 -9.16 17.31 9.66
C TRP A 45 -9.39 16.93 11.13
N ALA A 46 -10.18 17.70 11.88
CA ALA A 46 -10.61 17.32 13.22
C ALA A 46 -11.45 16.02 13.24
N ALA A 47 -12.04 15.62 12.11
CA ALA A 47 -12.80 14.37 11.97
C ALA A 47 -11.94 13.14 11.62
N ALA A 48 -10.65 13.33 11.26
CA ALA A 48 -9.76 12.23 10.88
C ALA A 48 -9.38 11.27 12.03
N PRO A 49 -9.17 11.70 13.30
CA PRO A 49 -8.75 10.81 14.38
C PRO A 49 -9.61 9.55 14.59
N PRO A 50 -10.95 9.60 14.68
CA PRO A 50 -11.76 8.38 14.83
C PRO A 50 -11.64 7.45 13.62
N ILE A 51 -11.53 7.99 12.40
CA ILE A 51 -11.30 7.21 11.17
C ILE A 51 -9.93 6.51 11.23
N ALA A 52 -8.88 7.23 11.64
CA ALA A 52 -7.54 6.71 11.76
C ALA A 52 -7.44 5.62 12.84
N VAL A 53 -8.13 5.79 13.97
CA VAL A 53 -8.23 4.78 15.04
C VAL A 53 -8.91 3.52 14.52
N ALA A 54 -10.01 3.66 13.77
CA ALA A 54 -10.70 2.53 13.16
C ALA A 54 -9.80 1.79 12.16
N ALA A 55 -9.11 2.51 11.28
CA ALA A 55 -8.19 1.94 10.30
C ALA A 55 -7.01 1.21 10.98
N LEU A 56 -6.33 1.85 11.92
CA LEU A 56 -5.21 1.27 12.66
C LEU A 56 -5.65 0.08 13.52
N GLY A 57 -6.75 0.22 14.25
CA GLY A 57 -7.30 -0.85 15.08
C GLY A 57 -7.66 -2.06 14.23
N GLY A 58 -8.40 -1.85 13.14
CA GLY A 58 -8.80 -2.90 12.20
C GLY A 58 -7.61 -3.59 11.55
N LEU A 59 -6.57 -2.85 11.14
CA LEU A 59 -5.38 -3.42 10.51
C LEU A 59 -4.43 -4.10 11.50
N ILE A 60 -4.24 -3.56 12.70
CA ILE A 60 -3.21 -4.04 13.64
C ILE A 60 -3.75 -5.11 14.59
N ILE A 61 -4.94 -4.94 15.19
CA ILE A 61 -5.40 -5.79 16.30
C ILE A 61 -5.56 -7.26 15.87
N PRO A 62 -6.27 -7.60 14.77
CA PRO A 62 -6.48 -8.98 14.38
C PRO A 62 -5.16 -9.68 14.06
N GLY A 63 -4.38 -9.12 13.15
CA GLY A 63 -3.08 -9.68 12.76
C GLY A 63 -2.07 -9.76 13.90
N TRP A 64 -2.05 -8.79 14.83
CA TRP A 64 -1.18 -8.84 15.99
C TRP A 64 -1.57 -9.96 16.93
N SER A 65 -2.87 -10.15 17.19
CA SER A 65 -3.36 -11.27 18.01
C SER A 65 -3.04 -12.64 17.37
N ILE A 66 -3.15 -12.77 16.05
CA ILE A 66 -2.73 -13.97 15.30
C ILE A 66 -1.23 -14.18 15.48
N ALA A 67 -0.39 -13.18 15.20
CA ALA A 67 1.05 -13.24 15.41
C ALA A 67 1.39 -13.69 16.86
N GLN A 68 0.70 -13.10 17.84
CA GLN A 68 0.84 -13.38 19.26
C GLN A 68 0.25 -14.72 19.69
N ALA A 69 -0.63 -15.36 18.93
CA ALA A 69 -1.07 -16.73 19.14
C ALA A 69 -0.06 -17.72 18.56
N TRP A 70 0.60 -17.37 17.46
CA TRP A 70 1.54 -18.22 16.74
C TRP A 70 3.00 -18.13 17.23
N GLY A 71 3.32 -17.33 18.26
CA GLY A 71 4.68 -17.25 18.82
C GLY A 71 5.50 -16.04 18.46
N LEU A 72 5.01 -15.24 17.51
CA LEU A 72 5.71 -14.05 17.08
C LEU A 72 5.57 -12.96 18.14
N ARG A 73 6.66 -12.25 18.43
CA ARG A 73 6.75 -11.23 19.47
C ARG A 73 7.49 -10.00 18.95
N GLY A 74 7.42 -8.89 19.69
CA GLY A 74 8.21 -7.70 19.45
C GLY A 74 7.84 -6.96 18.16
N VAL A 75 8.84 -6.33 17.54
CA VAL A 75 8.67 -5.46 16.35
C VAL A 75 8.09 -6.24 15.17
N THR A 76 8.58 -7.46 14.92
CA THR A 76 8.07 -8.29 13.83
C THR A 76 6.59 -8.61 13.99
N ALA A 77 6.12 -8.91 15.21
CA ALA A 77 4.70 -9.20 15.44
C ALA A 77 3.82 -8.00 15.12
N LEU A 78 4.28 -6.81 15.46
CA LEU A 78 3.51 -5.58 15.24
C LEU A 78 3.55 -5.15 13.77
N GLY A 79 4.71 -5.17 13.11
CA GLY A 79 4.80 -4.76 11.71
C GLY A 79 4.38 -5.79 10.68
N ALA A 80 4.28 -7.07 11.05
CA ALA A 80 3.62 -8.06 10.21
C ALA A 80 2.11 -8.12 10.42
N ALA A 81 1.57 -7.49 11.47
CA ALA A 81 0.14 -7.56 11.80
C ALA A 81 -0.77 -7.07 10.66
N PRO A 82 -0.53 -5.90 10.04
CA PRO A 82 -1.37 -5.42 8.93
C PRO A 82 -1.46 -6.42 7.78
N THR A 83 -0.34 -7.08 7.45
CA THR A 83 -0.27 -8.08 6.39
C THR A 83 -1.09 -9.33 6.72
N LEU A 84 -1.05 -9.78 7.98
CA LEU A 84 -1.84 -10.93 8.44
C LEU A 84 -3.34 -10.62 8.45
N THR A 85 -3.72 -9.40 8.85
CA THR A 85 -5.10 -8.91 8.76
C THR A 85 -5.56 -8.87 7.31
N ALA A 86 -4.76 -8.33 6.39
CA ALA A 86 -5.09 -8.34 4.97
C ALA A 86 -5.32 -9.76 4.42
N GLY A 87 -4.60 -10.76 4.94
CA GLY A 87 -4.79 -12.17 4.57
C GLY A 87 -6.17 -12.71 4.96
N ILE A 88 -6.63 -12.43 6.19
CA ILE A 88 -7.99 -12.82 6.61
C ILE A 88 -9.08 -11.98 5.92
N LEU A 89 -8.82 -10.72 5.58
CA LEU A 89 -9.76 -9.88 4.82
C LEU A 89 -9.93 -10.38 3.38
N ALA A 90 -8.84 -10.74 2.70
CA ALA A 90 -8.89 -11.29 1.35
C ALA A 90 -9.72 -12.58 1.26
N LEU A 91 -9.51 -13.49 2.22
CA LEU A 91 -10.31 -14.72 2.32
C LEU A 91 -11.75 -14.42 2.75
N GLY A 92 -11.92 -13.59 3.78
CA GLY A 92 -13.23 -13.28 4.35
C GLY A 92 -14.16 -12.58 3.37
N SER A 93 -13.66 -11.63 2.57
CA SER A 93 -14.48 -10.95 1.57
C SER A 93 -14.87 -11.86 0.40
N THR A 94 -14.04 -12.86 0.08
CA THR A 94 -14.37 -13.90 -0.90
C THR A 94 -15.45 -14.85 -0.39
N ILE A 95 -15.46 -15.15 0.91
CA ILE A 95 -16.42 -16.08 1.54
C ILE A 95 -17.76 -15.39 1.89
N ALA A 96 -17.77 -14.10 2.17
CA ALA A 96 -18.97 -13.37 2.60
C ALA A 96 -20.10 -13.42 1.56
N GLN A 97 -19.78 -13.12 0.30
CA GLN A 97 -20.74 -13.07 -0.80
C GLN A 97 -21.51 -14.38 -1.05
N PRO A 98 -20.87 -15.56 -1.19
CA PRO A 98 -21.61 -16.80 -1.39
C PRO A 98 -22.44 -17.25 -0.17
N LEU A 99 -22.15 -16.71 1.02
CA LEU A 99 -22.95 -16.96 2.23
C LEU A 99 -24.08 -15.94 2.43
N GLY A 100 -24.23 -14.96 1.53
CA GLY A 100 -25.23 -13.90 1.66
C GLY A 100 -24.98 -12.97 2.86
N ILE A 101 -23.75 -12.92 3.38
CA ILE A 101 -23.39 -12.07 4.53
C ILE A 101 -22.98 -10.70 3.99
N PRO A 102 -23.70 -9.62 4.33
CA PRO A 102 -23.35 -8.28 3.85
C PRO A 102 -21.98 -7.82 4.38
N TRP A 103 -21.23 -7.10 3.55
CA TRP A 103 -19.97 -6.48 3.93
C TRP A 103 -20.18 -5.14 4.64
N ASP A 104 -20.55 -5.24 5.91
CA ASP A 104 -20.75 -4.08 6.79
C ASP A 104 -20.04 -4.23 8.14
N ARG A 105 -20.12 -3.19 8.98
CA ARG A 105 -19.48 -3.17 10.30
C ARG A 105 -20.11 -4.15 11.29
N GLY A 106 -21.41 -4.41 11.18
CA GLY A 106 -22.16 -5.31 12.06
C GLY A 106 -21.74 -6.77 11.85
N HIS A 107 -21.48 -7.15 10.60
CA HIS A 107 -21.13 -8.51 10.21
C HIS A 107 -19.63 -8.80 10.23
N LEU A 108 -18.76 -7.78 10.37
CA LEU A 108 -17.31 -7.97 10.33
C LEU A 108 -16.78 -9.00 11.34
N LEU A 109 -17.27 -8.96 12.59
CA LEU A 109 -16.79 -9.85 13.67
C LEU A 109 -17.59 -11.15 13.81
N ILE A 110 -18.84 -11.16 13.35
CA ILE A 110 -19.72 -12.34 13.43
C ILE A 110 -19.77 -13.14 12.12
N GLY A 111 -19.19 -12.61 11.05
CA GLY A 111 -19.09 -13.23 9.73
C GLY A 111 -17.71 -13.84 9.43
N PRO A 112 -17.39 -14.09 8.15
CA PRO A 112 -16.23 -14.88 7.75
C PRO A 112 -14.90 -14.33 8.24
N VAL A 113 -14.73 -13.01 8.29
CA VAL A 113 -13.50 -12.38 8.80
C VAL A 113 -13.30 -12.71 10.28
N GLY A 114 -14.35 -12.58 11.10
CA GLY A 114 -14.32 -12.94 12.51
C GLY A 114 -14.06 -14.43 12.75
N TRP A 115 -14.67 -15.31 11.95
CA TRP A 115 -14.44 -16.76 12.02
C TRP A 115 -13.00 -17.12 11.65
N LEU A 116 -12.48 -16.57 10.56
CA LEU A 116 -11.09 -16.76 10.14
C LEU A 116 -10.12 -16.23 11.19
N TRP A 117 -10.41 -15.06 11.76
CA TRP A 117 -9.62 -14.49 12.84
C TRP A 117 -9.57 -15.44 14.05
N ALA A 118 -10.73 -15.89 14.54
CA ALA A 118 -10.82 -16.82 15.67
C ALA A 118 -10.12 -18.15 15.37
N ALA A 119 -10.33 -18.72 14.18
CA ALA A 119 -9.69 -19.95 13.74
C ALA A 119 -8.16 -19.81 13.68
N CYS A 120 -7.64 -18.73 13.09
CA CYS A 120 -6.20 -18.45 13.05
C CYS A 120 -5.61 -18.32 14.46
N VAL A 121 -6.30 -17.64 15.39
CA VAL A 121 -5.85 -17.52 16.79
C VAL A 121 -5.88 -18.88 17.49
N ALA A 122 -6.96 -19.64 17.37
CA ALA A 122 -7.11 -20.96 17.98
C ALA A 122 -6.05 -21.95 17.47
N MET A 123 -5.87 -22.03 16.15
CA MET A 123 -4.82 -22.86 15.53
C MET A 123 -3.43 -22.47 16.01
N GLY A 124 -3.14 -21.17 16.15
CA GLY A 124 -1.87 -20.68 16.67
C GLY A 124 -1.63 -21.10 18.12
N ALA A 125 -2.66 -20.99 18.96
CA ALA A 125 -2.61 -21.41 20.35
C ALA A 125 -2.39 -22.93 20.49
N LEU A 126 -3.10 -23.74 19.71
CA LEU A 126 -2.95 -25.20 19.69
C LEU A 126 -1.56 -25.61 19.17
N ALA A 127 -1.05 -24.93 18.13
CA ALA A 127 0.27 -25.20 17.56
C ALA A 127 1.45 -24.87 18.50
N ARG A 128 1.20 -24.20 19.64
CA ARG A 128 2.21 -23.98 20.68
C ARG A 128 2.43 -25.20 21.58
N GLY A 129 1.46 -26.11 21.69
CA GLY A 129 1.48 -27.24 22.62
C GLY A 129 1.42 -26.84 24.11
N PRO A 130 1.31 -27.82 25.03
CA PRO A 130 1.48 -27.59 26.46
C PRO A 130 2.86 -26.96 26.74
N ARG A 131 2.95 -26.05 27.72
CA ARG A 131 4.25 -25.61 28.24
C ARG A 131 4.97 -26.83 28.82
N GLU A 132 5.86 -27.45 28.07
CA GLU A 132 6.73 -28.50 28.62
C GLU A 132 7.59 -27.89 29.74
N PRO A 133 7.53 -28.41 30.98
CA PRO A 133 8.49 -28.07 32.03
C PRO A 133 9.81 -28.77 31.75
N GLY A 134 10.48 -28.39 30.66
CA GLY A 134 11.85 -28.82 30.35
C GLY A 134 12.89 -27.95 31.05
N PRO A 135 14.15 -28.41 31.19
CA PRO A 135 15.22 -27.63 31.79
C PRO A 135 15.34 -26.29 31.07
N VAL A 136 15.71 -25.25 31.81
CA VAL A 136 15.84 -23.84 31.39
C VAL A 136 16.73 -23.71 30.14
N GLY A 137 16.19 -24.01 28.97
CA GLY A 137 16.70 -23.57 27.68
C GLY A 137 16.26 -22.12 27.49
N PRO A 138 17.11 -21.23 26.96
CA PRO A 138 16.73 -19.85 26.74
C PRO A 138 15.45 -19.83 25.90
N PRO A 139 14.47 -18.95 26.21
CA PRO A 139 13.30 -18.81 25.37
C PRO A 139 13.80 -18.56 23.95
N ALA A 140 13.36 -19.38 22.99
CA ALA A 140 13.63 -19.19 21.56
C ALA A 140 12.83 -18.00 20.99
N GLY A 141 12.87 -16.88 21.72
CA GLY A 141 12.32 -15.58 21.41
C GLY A 141 13.39 -14.54 21.76
N PRO A 142 13.51 -13.48 20.95
CA PRO A 142 14.66 -12.60 21.03
C PRO A 142 14.80 -11.95 22.40
N ALA A 143 16.03 -11.63 22.79
CA ALA A 143 16.25 -10.69 23.87
C ALA A 143 15.46 -9.40 23.57
N PRO A 144 14.57 -8.95 24.47
CA PRO A 144 13.77 -7.77 24.22
C PRO A 144 14.68 -6.56 23.98
N LEU A 145 14.35 -5.73 22.98
CA LEU A 145 15.06 -4.48 22.72
C LEU A 145 15.25 -3.73 24.04
N GLY A 146 16.48 -3.39 24.40
CA GLY A 146 16.76 -2.56 25.57
C GLY A 146 16.07 -1.19 25.50
N ALA A 147 15.99 -0.47 26.62
CA ALA A 147 15.27 0.81 26.69
C ALA A 147 15.72 1.82 25.62
N ARG A 148 17.04 1.95 25.40
CA ARG A 148 17.61 2.82 24.37
C ARG A 148 17.23 2.39 22.94
N GLY A 149 17.20 1.09 22.68
CA GLY A 149 16.81 0.55 21.37
C GLY A 149 15.33 0.77 21.08
N ARG A 150 14.47 0.62 22.10
CA ARG A 150 13.04 0.96 21.97
C ARG A 150 12.84 2.45 21.73
N LEU A 151 13.55 3.31 22.47
CA LEU A 151 13.49 4.75 22.27
C LEU A 151 13.92 5.14 20.84
N ALA A 152 15.03 4.58 20.34
CA ALA A 152 15.50 4.83 18.99
C ALA A 152 14.49 4.36 17.92
N LEU A 153 13.88 3.18 18.09
CA LEU A 153 12.82 2.71 17.20
C LEU A 153 11.59 3.62 17.24
N CYS A 154 11.13 4.00 18.43
CA CYS A 154 9.98 4.91 18.57
C CYS A 154 10.28 6.28 17.94
N ALA A 155 11.49 6.82 18.15
CA ALA A 155 11.93 8.05 17.50
C ALA A 155 11.98 7.91 15.98
N GLY A 156 12.47 6.77 15.47
CA GLY A 156 12.50 6.50 14.03
C GLY A 156 11.12 6.37 13.40
N LEU A 157 10.20 5.66 14.07
CA LEU A 157 8.78 5.58 13.66
C LEU A 157 8.11 6.95 13.68
N GLY A 158 8.31 7.72 14.76
CA GLY A 158 7.75 9.07 14.87
C GLY A 158 8.29 10.01 13.80
N LEU A 159 9.60 9.97 13.53
CA LEU A 159 10.22 10.78 12.48
C LEU A 159 9.70 10.38 11.10
N ALA A 160 9.62 9.08 10.79
CA ALA A 160 9.06 8.60 9.53
C ALA A 160 7.59 9.01 9.34
N ALA A 161 6.79 8.94 10.41
CA ALA A 161 5.41 9.38 10.42
C ALA A 161 5.28 10.88 10.16
N LEU A 162 6.08 11.72 10.83
CA LEU A 162 6.06 13.16 10.64
C LEU A 162 6.48 13.55 9.21
N MET A 163 7.53 12.91 8.68
CA MET A 163 8.06 13.17 7.33
C MET A 163 7.09 12.81 6.20
N THR A 164 6.04 12.04 6.49
CA THR A 164 5.04 11.59 5.51
C THR A 164 3.69 12.24 5.76
N ALA A 165 3.18 12.18 7.00
CA ALA A 165 1.86 12.68 7.33
C ALA A 165 1.74 14.20 7.20
N VAL A 166 2.74 14.97 7.63
CA VAL A 166 2.61 16.44 7.61
C VAL A 166 2.55 17.01 6.18
N PRO A 167 3.44 16.67 5.22
CA PRO A 167 3.30 17.18 3.86
C PRO A 167 2.03 16.65 3.19
N VAL A 168 1.62 15.40 3.47
CA VAL A 168 0.38 14.85 2.90
C VAL A 168 -0.84 15.63 3.39
N ILE A 169 -1.01 15.77 4.71
CA ILE A 169 -2.16 16.47 5.29
C ILE A 169 -2.22 17.94 4.84
N ARG A 170 -1.07 18.62 4.82
CA ARG A 170 -0.98 20.03 4.40
C ARG A 170 -1.39 20.21 2.94
N SER A 171 -0.95 19.33 2.05
CA SER A 171 -1.15 19.47 0.60
C SER A 171 -2.42 18.79 0.08
N THR A 172 -3.07 17.93 0.87
CA THR A 172 -4.45 17.49 0.61
C THR A 172 -5.47 18.61 0.85
N GLY A 173 -5.14 19.62 1.68
CA GLY A 173 -6.05 20.70 2.01
C GLY A 173 -7.15 20.26 2.98
N ALA A 174 -8.35 19.97 2.47
CA ALA A 174 -9.50 19.52 3.25
C ALA A 174 -9.59 17.99 3.32
N LEU A 175 -10.01 17.42 4.47
CA LEU A 175 -10.12 15.97 4.66
C LEU A 175 -11.07 15.31 3.64
N ASP A 176 -12.09 16.05 3.25
CA ASP A 176 -13.17 15.72 2.33
C ASP A 176 -12.90 16.20 0.89
N SER A 177 -11.66 16.60 0.57
CA SER A 177 -11.22 16.88 -0.80
C SER A 177 -11.07 15.56 -1.59
N PRO A 178 -11.86 15.34 -2.65
CA PRO A 178 -11.73 14.14 -3.48
C PRO A 178 -10.45 14.17 -4.29
N MET A 179 -9.79 13.02 -4.39
CA MET A 179 -8.54 12.90 -5.12
C MET A 179 -8.80 12.76 -6.63
N GLN A 180 -8.27 13.69 -7.40
CA GLN A 180 -8.41 13.82 -8.85
C GLN A 180 -7.27 13.12 -9.61
N ALA A 181 -7.41 11.81 -9.79
CA ALA A 181 -6.64 11.05 -10.77
C ALA A 181 -7.49 9.91 -11.35
N SER A 182 -7.12 9.42 -12.54
CA SER A 182 -7.93 8.44 -13.28
C SER A 182 -8.31 7.19 -12.48
N ASP A 183 -7.36 6.58 -11.79
CA ASP A 183 -7.58 5.37 -10.99
C ASP A 183 -8.29 5.67 -9.65
N SER A 184 -8.11 6.88 -9.10
CA SER A 184 -8.70 7.32 -7.83
C SER A 184 -10.22 7.37 -7.91
N ILE A 185 -10.75 7.93 -9.01
CA ILE A 185 -12.19 7.99 -9.27
C ILE A 185 -12.78 6.58 -9.25
N TYR A 186 -12.12 5.64 -9.95
CA TYR A 186 -12.55 4.23 -9.95
C TYR A 186 -12.63 3.67 -8.53
N HIS A 187 -11.60 3.89 -7.70
CA HIS A 187 -11.56 3.33 -6.34
C HIS A 187 -12.55 4.00 -5.38
N LEU A 188 -12.78 5.30 -5.52
CA LEU A 188 -13.79 6.02 -4.77
C LEU A 188 -15.18 5.48 -5.11
N SER A 189 -15.50 5.37 -6.40
CA SER A 189 -16.78 4.82 -6.87
C SER A 189 -16.97 3.35 -6.48
N ALA A 190 -15.94 2.51 -6.63
CA ALA A 190 -15.97 1.13 -6.16
C ALA A 190 -16.24 1.03 -4.66
N THR A 191 -15.60 1.88 -3.84
CA THR A 191 -15.80 1.88 -2.38
C THR A 191 -17.22 2.32 -2.01
N ALA A 192 -17.76 3.33 -2.70
CA ALA A 192 -19.15 3.74 -2.53
C ALA A 192 -20.12 2.60 -2.89
N PHE A 193 -19.87 1.87 -3.99
CA PHE A 193 -20.66 0.69 -4.34
C PHE A 193 -20.59 -0.41 -3.30
N VAL A 194 -19.41 -0.74 -2.76
CA VAL A 194 -19.29 -1.75 -1.69
C VAL A 194 -20.14 -1.38 -0.47
N ARG A 195 -20.22 -0.09 -0.11
CA ARG A 195 -21.06 0.36 1.01
C ARG A 195 -22.55 0.15 0.77
N VAL A 196 -23.01 0.23 -0.48
CA VAL A 196 -24.42 0.08 -0.85
C VAL A 196 -24.78 -1.37 -1.13
N THR A 197 -23.94 -2.11 -1.87
CA THR A 197 -24.22 -3.49 -2.25
C THR A 197 -23.86 -4.51 -1.17
N GLY A 198 -22.98 -4.15 -0.23
CA GLY A 198 -22.43 -5.08 0.73
C GLY A 198 -21.54 -6.17 0.10
N ASP A 199 -21.06 -5.99 -1.14
CA ASP A 199 -20.22 -6.98 -1.84
C ASP A 199 -18.78 -6.47 -2.01
N ALA A 200 -17.87 -6.94 -1.15
CA ALA A 200 -16.43 -6.68 -1.25
C ALA A 200 -15.64 -7.87 -1.86
N SER A 201 -16.33 -8.79 -2.54
CA SER A 201 -15.71 -9.99 -3.10
C SER A 201 -14.79 -9.63 -4.27
N PRO A 202 -13.55 -10.17 -4.33
CA PRO A 202 -12.70 -10.00 -5.50
C PRO A 202 -13.22 -10.71 -6.75
N LEU A 203 -14.30 -11.50 -6.64
CA LEU A 203 -14.89 -12.26 -7.75
C LEU A 203 -16.08 -11.54 -8.41
N GLY A 204 -16.37 -10.32 -8.01
CA GLY A 204 -17.44 -9.54 -8.64
C GLY A 204 -17.97 -8.35 -7.86
N GLY A 205 -17.34 -7.92 -6.76
CA GLY A 205 -17.82 -6.78 -5.97
C GLY A 205 -17.85 -5.44 -6.72
N THR A 206 -17.17 -5.35 -7.87
CA THR A 206 -17.20 -4.20 -8.77
C THR A 206 -18.26 -4.31 -9.87
N TRP A 207 -19.16 -5.29 -9.82
CA TRP A 207 -20.22 -5.48 -10.82
C TRP A 207 -21.04 -4.22 -11.16
N PRO A 208 -21.31 -3.28 -10.22
CA PRO A 208 -22.05 -2.07 -10.58
C PRO A 208 -21.27 -1.13 -11.52
N LEU A 209 -19.94 -1.22 -11.52
CA LEU A 209 -19.08 -0.45 -12.44
C LEU A 209 -19.04 -1.05 -13.86
N TYR A 210 -19.61 -2.25 -14.05
CA TYR A 210 -19.51 -3.02 -15.29
C TYR A 210 -20.90 -3.48 -15.77
N ASP A 211 -21.94 -2.68 -15.53
CA ASP A 211 -23.31 -2.93 -15.99
C ASP A 211 -23.80 -4.35 -15.64
N GLY A 212 -23.58 -4.79 -14.39
CA GLY A 212 -24.00 -6.12 -13.93
C GLY A 212 -22.93 -7.21 -14.06
N GLN A 213 -21.86 -6.99 -14.84
CA GLN A 213 -20.88 -8.03 -15.12
C GLN A 213 -19.93 -8.28 -13.93
N ARG A 214 -19.80 -9.56 -13.55
CA ARG A 214 -18.92 -9.98 -12.45
C ARG A 214 -17.52 -10.31 -12.97
N ILE A 215 -16.59 -9.37 -12.75
CA ILE A 215 -15.19 -9.49 -13.15
C ILE A 215 -14.29 -9.59 -11.92
N TYR A 216 -13.15 -10.28 -12.08
CA TYR A 216 -12.16 -10.31 -11.02
C TYR A 216 -11.52 -8.94 -10.81
N TYR A 217 -11.44 -8.50 -9.56
CA TYR A 217 -10.73 -7.28 -9.18
C TYR A 217 -10.12 -7.40 -7.77
N PRO A 218 -8.90 -6.90 -7.49
CA PRO A 218 -8.34 -6.90 -6.13
C PRO A 218 -9.10 -5.94 -5.20
N MET A 219 -9.86 -6.49 -4.25
CA MET A 219 -10.83 -5.73 -3.45
C MET A 219 -10.41 -5.37 -2.02
N VAL A 220 -9.25 -5.83 -1.50
CA VAL A 220 -8.91 -5.63 -0.07
C VAL A 220 -8.86 -4.15 0.34
N TRP A 221 -8.42 -3.24 -0.53
CA TRP A 221 -8.50 -1.79 -0.26
C TRP A 221 -9.94 -1.35 -0.01
N HIS A 222 -10.84 -1.63 -0.95
CA HIS A 222 -12.26 -1.27 -0.89
C HIS A 222 -12.93 -1.93 0.32
N ALA A 223 -12.56 -3.17 0.62
CA ALA A 223 -13.04 -3.92 1.76
C ALA A 223 -12.68 -3.23 3.10
N ILE A 224 -11.51 -2.59 3.19
CA ILE A 224 -11.10 -1.78 4.35
C ILE A 224 -11.83 -0.43 4.33
N ALA A 225 -11.72 0.31 3.22
CA ALA A 225 -12.21 1.68 3.11
C ALA A 225 -13.74 1.80 3.31
N ALA A 226 -14.50 0.81 2.83
CA ALA A 226 -15.95 0.77 3.00
C ALA A 226 -16.37 0.65 4.48
N LEU A 227 -15.55 0.02 5.32
CA LEU A 227 -15.83 -0.16 6.76
C LEU A 227 -15.42 1.04 7.62
N LEU A 228 -14.65 1.99 7.09
CA LEU A 228 -14.23 3.18 7.84
C LEU A 228 -15.40 4.13 8.12
N PRO A 229 -15.43 4.83 9.27
CA PRO A 229 -16.43 5.86 9.57
C PRO A 229 -16.31 7.08 8.65
N GLY A 230 -17.39 7.87 8.54
CA GLY A 230 -17.47 9.04 7.67
C GLY A 230 -17.79 8.72 6.21
N GLY A 231 -17.67 9.71 5.33
CA GLY A 231 -17.83 9.55 3.88
C GLY A 231 -16.71 8.72 3.25
N VAL A 232 -16.85 8.43 1.96
CA VAL A 232 -15.86 7.63 1.21
C VAL A 232 -14.56 8.41 1.01
N ILE A 233 -14.66 9.72 0.82
CA ILE A 233 -13.51 10.61 0.61
C ILE A 233 -12.66 10.69 1.88
N GLU A 234 -13.27 11.04 3.02
CA GLU A 234 -12.58 11.20 4.30
C GLU A 234 -11.95 9.88 4.77
N GLY A 235 -12.66 8.77 4.57
CA GLY A 235 -12.15 7.43 4.81
C GLY A 235 -10.91 7.11 3.98
N SER A 236 -10.95 7.40 2.68
CA SER A 236 -9.85 7.12 1.74
C SER A 236 -8.63 8.00 2.01
N ASN A 237 -8.82 9.31 2.21
CA ASN A 237 -7.74 10.24 2.53
C ASN A 237 -7.08 9.89 3.87
N THR A 238 -7.87 9.55 4.88
CA THR A 238 -7.32 9.09 6.17
C THR A 238 -6.54 7.78 6.01
N LEU A 239 -7.04 6.84 5.19
CA LEU A 239 -6.36 5.57 4.95
C LEU A 239 -5.02 5.76 4.24
N VAL A 240 -4.92 6.69 3.27
CA VAL A 240 -3.65 7.08 2.64
C VAL A 240 -2.64 7.60 3.67
N VAL A 241 -3.07 8.47 4.58
CA VAL A 241 -2.21 8.97 5.68
C VAL A 241 -1.80 7.84 6.61
N VAL A 242 -2.72 6.97 7.03
CA VAL A 242 -2.43 5.82 7.90
C VAL A 242 -1.41 4.87 7.27
N LEU A 243 -1.56 4.58 5.97
CA LEU A 243 -0.70 3.65 5.27
C LEU A 243 0.72 4.20 5.09
N SER A 244 0.85 5.45 4.64
CA SER A 244 2.15 6.11 4.43
C SER A 244 2.90 6.37 5.73
N SER A 245 2.19 6.82 6.78
CA SER A 245 2.83 7.33 8.01
C SER A 245 2.95 6.33 9.14
N ALA A 246 2.11 5.28 9.16
CA ALA A 246 2.13 4.28 10.23
C ALA A 246 2.43 2.88 9.69
N ILE A 247 1.66 2.37 8.71
CA ILE A 247 1.77 0.98 8.28
C ILE A 247 3.08 0.72 7.53
N TRP A 248 3.45 1.57 6.57
CA TRP A 248 4.71 1.46 5.83
C TRP A 248 5.96 1.42 6.74
N PRO A 249 6.21 2.42 7.62
CA PRO A 249 7.41 2.41 8.45
C PRO A 249 7.40 1.28 9.49
N LEU A 250 6.22 0.88 9.97
CA LEU A 250 6.08 -0.24 10.89
C LEU A 250 6.39 -1.59 10.21
N SER A 251 5.89 -1.80 8.98
CA SER A 251 6.24 -2.95 8.13
C SER A 251 7.75 -2.99 7.84
N MET A 252 8.35 -1.84 7.51
CA MET A 252 9.79 -1.72 7.30
C MET A 252 10.58 -2.05 8.56
N ALA A 253 10.14 -1.59 9.73
CA ALA A 253 10.78 -1.94 11.00
C ALA A 253 10.76 -3.46 11.26
N ALA A 254 9.65 -4.15 10.93
CA ALA A 254 9.60 -5.60 11.03
C ALA A 254 10.60 -6.29 10.09
N LEU A 255 10.70 -5.84 8.83
CA LEU A 255 11.65 -6.37 7.85
C LEU A 255 13.09 -6.19 8.31
N LEU A 256 13.45 -4.96 8.70
CA LEU A 256 14.79 -4.62 9.16
C LEU A 256 15.16 -5.40 10.43
N SER A 257 14.21 -5.57 11.36
CA SER A 257 14.41 -6.38 12.57
C SER A 257 14.73 -7.84 12.23
N GLU A 258 13.99 -8.46 11.32
CA GLU A 258 14.21 -9.86 10.94
C GLU A 258 15.48 -10.06 10.10
N THR A 259 15.82 -9.10 9.24
CA THR A 259 17.06 -9.13 8.46
C THR A 259 18.28 -8.97 9.35
N LEU A 260 18.30 -7.95 10.23
CA LEU A 260 19.41 -7.73 11.18
C LEU A 260 19.61 -8.93 12.10
N ARG A 261 18.52 -9.54 12.57
CA ARG A 261 18.54 -10.77 13.37
C ARG A 261 19.11 -11.96 12.60
N SER A 262 18.73 -12.12 11.34
CA SER A 262 19.23 -13.23 10.51
C SER A 262 20.69 -13.05 10.10
N ALA A 263 21.27 -11.90 10.41
CA ALA A 263 22.58 -11.48 9.99
C ALA A 263 23.65 -11.66 11.12
N GLY A 264 23.31 -11.48 12.40
CA GLY A 264 24.28 -11.59 13.53
C GLY A 264 23.75 -12.24 14.82
N THR A 265 24.65 -12.48 15.78
CA THR A 265 24.33 -12.95 17.15
C THR A 265 23.77 -11.81 18.02
N GLU A 266 22.87 -12.13 18.95
CA GLU A 266 21.99 -11.20 19.69
C GLU A 266 22.67 -10.12 20.57
N GLU A 267 23.99 -10.06 20.66
CA GLU A 267 24.72 -9.17 21.57
C GLU A 267 25.24 -7.87 20.94
N ASP A 268 24.67 -7.42 19.82
CA ASP A 268 25.12 -6.18 19.18
C ASP A 268 24.57 -4.95 19.93
N ARG A 269 25.40 -4.35 20.81
CA ARG A 269 25.16 -3.06 21.48
C ARG A 269 25.01 -1.94 20.44
N GLY A 270 23.87 -1.89 19.75
CA GLY A 270 23.62 -0.95 18.65
C GLY A 270 22.46 -1.34 17.73
N ALA A 271 22.00 -2.60 17.77
CA ALA A 271 20.94 -3.10 16.89
C ALA A 271 19.66 -2.26 16.92
N GLY A 272 19.25 -1.77 18.10
CA GLY A 272 18.06 -0.91 18.23
C GLY A 272 18.23 0.49 17.62
N ALA A 273 19.45 1.06 17.65
CA ALA A 273 19.73 2.34 17.02
C ALA A 273 19.76 2.23 15.49
N LEU A 274 20.36 1.16 14.97
CA LEU A 274 20.34 0.83 13.53
C LEU A 274 18.92 0.57 13.03
N LEU A 275 18.12 -0.16 13.81
CA LEU A 275 16.72 -0.40 13.50
C LEU A 275 15.92 0.91 13.46
N GLY A 276 16.10 1.77 14.46
CA GLY A 276 15.46 3.10 14.48
C GLY A 276 15.88 3.97 13.30
N LEU A 277 17.17 3.97 12.96
CA LEU A 277 17.72 4.68 11.80
C LEU A 277 17.10 4.20 10.48
N GLY A 278 17.16 2.90 10.20
CA GLY A 278 16.61 2.35 8.96
C GLY A 278 15.10 2.57 8.85
N THR A 279 14.40 2.52 9.99
CA THR A 279 12.97 2.86 10.07
C THR A 279 12.72 4.33 9.75
N ALA A 280 13.52 5.26 10.30
CA ALA A 280 13.42 6.69 9.98
C ALA A 280 13.65 6.97 8.49
N LEU A 281 14.68 6.36 7.90
CA LEU A 281 15.01 6.50 6.48
C LEU A 281 13.85 6.06 5.57
N SER A 282 13.05 5.07 6.00
CA SER A 282 11.89 4.63 5.22
C SER A 282 10.82 5.71 5.05
N GLY A 283 10.69 6.65 5.99
CA GLY A 283 9.77 7.78 5.84
C GLY A 283 10.22 8.81 4.81
N SER A 284 11.47 8.75 4.33
CA SER A 284 11.95 9.68 3.31
C SER A 284 11.49 9.29 1.90
N VAL A 285 10.92 8.09 1.72
CA VAL A 285 10.51 7.54 0.44
C VAL A 285 9.36 8.33 -0.17
N VAL A 286 9.48 8.65 -1.46
CA VAL A 286 8.56 9.43 -2.28
C VAL A 286 7.76 8.52 -3.20
N SER A 287 8.40 7.49 -3.77
CA SER A 287 7.76 6.58 -4.73
C SER A 287 6.52 5.86 -4.17
N VAL A 288 6.50 5.55 -2.87
CA VAL A 288 5.31 5.02 -2.17
C VAL A 288 4.14 6.01 -2.17
N LEU A 289 4.42 7.30 -1.93
CA LEU A 289 3.38 8.33 -1.86
C LEU A 289 2.69 8.53 -3.21
N LEU A 290 3.44 8.48 -4.30
CA LEU A 290 2.87 8.51 -5.63
C LEU A 290 1.90 7.36 -5.90
N LEU A 291 2.24 6.13 -5.47
CA LEU A 291 1.31 5.01 -5.63
C LEU A 291 0.06 5.22 -4.77
N LEU A 292 0.21 5.84 -3.59
CA LEU A 292 -0.90 6.23 -2.74
C LEU A 292 -1.73 7.40 -3.31
N THR A 293 -1.32 8.03 -4.41
CA THR A 293 -2.13 9.04 -5.14
C THR A 293 -2.66 8.56 -6.49
N SER A 294 -2.42 7.30 -6.85
CA SER A 294 -2.81 6.82 -8.18
C SER A 294 -3.13 5.34 -8.29
N VAL A 295 -2.73 4.45 -7.39
CA VAL A 295 -2.98 3.00 -7.53
C VAL A 295 -3.19 2.36 -6.15
N TRP A 296 -4.28 2.69 -5.47
CA TRP A 296 -4.47 2.41 -4.04
C TRP A 296 -4.36 0.93 -3.63
N PRO A 297 -4.96 -0.05 -4.33
CA PRO A 297 -4.78 -1.46 -3.96
C PRO A 297 -3.32 -1.92 -4.08
N TYR A 298 -2.60 -1.46 -5.12
CA TYR A 298 -1.18 -1.75 -5.25
C TYR A 298 -0.35 -1.06 -4.17
N ALA A 299 -0.66 0.19 -3.85
CA ALA A 299 0.00 0.94 -2.80
C ALA A 299 -0.18 0.31 -1.41
N LEU A 300 -1.39 -0.19 -1.10
CA LEU A 300 -1.65 -1.00 0.10
C LEU A 300 -0.78 -2.25 0.10
N SER A 301 -0.76 -3.01 -0.99
CA SER A 301 0.06 -4.21 -1.11
C SER A 301 1.55 -3.92 -0.86
N VAL A 302 2.07 -2.82 -1.41
CA VAL A 302 3.43 -2.33 -1.19
C VAL A 302 3.67 -1.90 0.27
N CYS A 303 2.71 -1.26 0.94
CA CYS A 303 2.81 -0.91 2.36
C CYS A 303 2.87 -2.13 3.29
N LEU A 304 2.22 -3.22 2.89
CA LEU A 304 2.16 -4.49 3.61
C LEU A 304 3.34 -5.43 3.28
N LEU A 305 3.99 -5.24 2.13
CA LEU A 305 5.02 -6.12 1.59
C LEU A 305 6.24 -6.29 2.53
N PRO A 306 6.80 -5.24 3.17
CA PRO A 306 7.92 -5.43 4.09
C PRO A 306 7.55 -6.30 5.30
N GLY A 307 6.33 -6.18 5.83
CA GLY A 307 5.81 -7.05 6.89
C GLY A 307 5.74 -8.51 6.46
N CYS A 308 5.28 -8.78 5.22
CA CYS A 308 5.30 -10.12 4.63
C CYS A 308 6.74 -10.65 4.45
N LEU A 309 7.64 -9.83 3.91
CA LEU A 309 9.05 -10.18 3.72
C LEU A 309 9.75 -10.47 5.05
N ALA A 310 9.36 -9.83 6.14
CA ALA A 310 9.84 -10.13 7.49
C ALA A 310 9.47 -11.57 7.90
N LEU A 311 8.21 -11.97 7.67
CA LEU A 311 7.74 -13.33 7.92
C LEU A 311 8.45 -14.35 7.04
N VAL A 312 8.68 -14.05 5.76
CA VAL A 312 9.42 -14.94 4.84
C VAL A 312 10.88 -15.07 5.27
N THR A 313 11.54 -13.96 5.62
CA THR A 313 12.92 -13.95 6.14
C THR A 313 13.03 -14.82 7.39
N ARG A 314 12.05 -14.73 8.28
CA ARG A 314 11.96 -15.58 9.47
C ARG A 314 11.76 -17.06 9.12
N ALA A 315 10.85 -17.38 8.19
CA ALA A 315 10.60 -18.75 7.75
C ALA A 315 11.81 -19.40 7.06
N CYS A 316 12.65 -18.59 6.43
CA CYS A 316 13.86 -19.02 5.73
C CYS A 316 15.12 -19.05 6.61
N ALA A 317 15.04 -18.60 7.87
CA ALA A 317 16.17 -18.66 8.80
C ALA A 317 16.60 -20.10 9.09
N SER A 318 17.90 -20.28 9.40
CA SER A 318 18.57 -21.58 9.51
C SER A 318 17.92 -22.53 10.53
N GLY A 319 17.75 -23.80 10.12
CA GLY A 319 17.03 -24.86 10.81
C GLY A 319 17.65 -25.43 12.09
N ALA A 320 18.39 -24.63 12.87
CA ALA A 320 18.73 -24.97 14.26
C ALA A 320 17.46 -25.00 15.16
N LEU A 321 16.38 -24.39 14.69
CA LEU A 321 15.07 -24.35 15.33
C LEU A 321 14.22 -25.52 14.80
N GLY A 322 13.70 -26.35 15.70
CA GLY A 322 12.96 -27.58 15.36
C GLY A 322 11.79 -27.37 14.39
N GLY A 323 11.40 -28.44 13.70
CA GLY A 323 10.43 -28.39 12.58
C GLY A 323 9.10 -27.70 12.90
N ARG A 324 8.62 -27.79 14.14
CA ARG A 324 7.40 -27.09 14.62
C ARG A 324 7.49 -25.56 14.51
N TRP A 325 8.64 -24.97 14.84
CA TRP A 325 8.84 -23.52 14.76
C TRP A 325 8.85 -23.05 13.30
N ARG A 326 9.52 -23.80 12.44
CA ARG A 326 9.59 -23.50 11.01
C ARG A 326 8.21 -23.61 10.35
N ALA A 327 7.42 -24.64 10.68
CA ALA A 327 6.05 -24.78 10.20
C ALA A 327 5.18 -23.57 10.59
N ARG A 328 5.30 -23.09 11.83
CA ARG A 328 4.59 -21.89 12.31
C ARG A 328 5.01 -20.62 11.56
N ALA A 329 6.31 -20.45 11.29
CA ALA A 329 6.79 -19.32 10.51
C ALA A 329 6.31 -19.36 9.06
N ILE A 330 6.27 -20.55 8.45
CA ILE A 330 5.73 -20.77 7.10
C ILE A 330 4.23 -20.46 7.06
N ALA A 331 3.45 -20.90 8.04
CA ALA A 331 2.02 -20.63 8.11
C ALA A 331 1.72 -19.12 8.18
N LEU A 332 2.44 -18.38 9.03
CA LEU A 332 2.33 -16.92 9.08
C LEU A 332 2.78 -16.26 7.77
N ALA A 333 3.89 -16.71 7.19
CA ALA A 333 4.37 -16.18 5.90
C ALA A 333 3.38 -16.45 4.76
N ALA A 334 2.70 -17.60 4.75
CA ALA A 334 1.66 -17.94 3.78
C ALA A 334 0.43 -17.04 3.95
N LEU A 335 -0.04 -16.83 5.18
CA LEU A 335 -1.15 -15.90 5.45
C LEU A 335 -0.78 -14.46 5.07
N GLY A 336 0.45 -14.03 5.36
CA GLY A 336 0.96 -12.73 4.92
C GLY A 336 1.05 -12.61 3.39
N ALA A 337 1.48 -13.67 2.70
CA ALA A 337 1.53 -13.71 1.24
C ALA A 337 0.11 -13.60 0.64
N LEU A 338 -0.87 -14.30 1.20
CA LEU A 338 -2.28 -14.15 0.84
C LEU A 338 -2.76 -12.70 1.02
N GLY A 339 -2.33 -12.02 2.08
CA GLY A 339 -2.70 -10.63 2.32
C GLY A 339 -2.16 -9.66 1.28
N VAL A 340 -0.87 -9.74 0.94
CA VAL A 340 -0.28 -8.85 -0.08
C VAL A 340 -0.80 -9.16 -1.48
N ILE A 341 -0.98 -10.45 -1.81
CA ILE A 341 -1.51 -10.88 -3.12
C ILE A 341 -2.98 -10.51 -3.26
N GLY A 342 -3.78 -10.70 -2.21
CA GLY A 342 -5.18 -10.29 -2.17
C GLY A 342 -5.35 -8.77 -2.27
N ALA A 343 -4.42 -8.00 -1.69
CA ALA A 343 -4.40 -6.55 -1.88
C ALA A 343 -4.11 -6.13 -3.32
N HIS A 344 -3.19 -6.83 -4.01
CA HIS A 344 -2.96 -6.63 -5.45
C HIS A 344 -2.17 -7.79 -6.07
N GLY A 345 -2.58 -8.28 -7.25
CA GLY A 345 -1.98 -9.45 -7.90
C GLY A 345 -0.48 -9.33 -8.22
N ALA A 346 -0.01 -8.13 -8.56
CA ALA A 346 1.42 -7.84 -8.77
C ALA A 346 2.33 -8.23 -7.58
N ALA A 347 1.78 -8.34 -6.37
CA ALA A 347 2.52 -8.74 -5.18
C ALA A 347 3.12 -10.15 -5.28
N ALA A 348 2.49 -11.06 -6.04
CA ALA A 348 3.04 -12.38 -6.31
C ALA A 348 4.42 -12.26 -6.97
N PHE A 349 4.55 -11.36 -7.94
CA PHE A 349 5.80 -11.06 -8.64
C PHE A 349 6.77 -10.28 -7.74
N ASN A 350 6.28 -9.34 -6.93
CA ASN A 350 7.10 -8.64 -5.93
C ASN A 350 7.78 -9.63 -4.96
N LEU A 351 7.03 -10.63 -4.49
CA LEU A 351 7.54 -11.69 -3.62
C LEU A 351 8.53 -12.60 -4.36
N ILE A 352 8.28 -12.97 -5.62
CA ILE A 352 9.23 -13.75 -6.42
C ILE A 352 10.57 -13.00 -6.53
N VAL A 353 10.55 -11.70 -6.83
CA VAL A 353 11.76 -10.89 -7.02
C VAL A 353 12.52 -10.68 -5.71
N LEU A 354 11.85 -10.21 -4.65
CA LEU A 354 12.54 -9.83 -3.40
C LEU A 354 12.73 -11.02 -2.45
N ALA A 355 11.77 -11.92 -2.36
CA ALA A 355 11.83 -13.07 -1.47
C ALA A 355 12.46 -14.31 -2.11
N GLY A 356 12.51 -14.38 -3.45
CA GLY A 356 13.07 -15.51 -4.20
C GLY A 356 14.46 -15.95 -3.72
N PRO A 357 15.45 -15.05 -3.58
CA PRO A 357 16.77 -15.40 -3.05
C PRO A 357 16.73 -15.97 -1.62
N LEU A 358 15.87 -15.40 -0.75
CA LEU A 358 15.70 -15.86 0.63
C LEU A 358 15.09 -17.27 0.67
N VAL A 359 14.05 -17.51 -0.13
CA VAL A 359 13.36 -18.80 -0.23
C VAL A 359 14.27 -19.86 -0.84
N ALA A 360 14.96 -19.54 -1.95
CA ALA A 360 15.93 -20.43 -2.57
C ALA A 360 16.99 -20.87 -1.56
N ARG A 361 17.52 -19.92 -0.77
CA ARG A 361 18.47 -20.24 0.31
C ARG A 361 17.83 -21.02 1.45
N GLY A 362 16.60 -20.71 1.84
CA GLY A 362 15.87 -21.41 2.89
C GLY A 362 15.59 -22.87 2.55
N LEU A 363 15.37 -23.17 1.26
CA LEU A 363 15.18 -24.51 0.71
C LEU A 363 16.51 -25.23 0.43
N TRP A 364 17.60 -24.48 0.28
CA TRP A 364 18.96 -25.01 0.12
C TRP A 364 19.42 -25.77 1.37
N GLY A 365 19.34 -27.09 1.31
CA GLY A 365 19.63 -28.00 2.41
C GLY A 365 18.46 -28.94 2.69
N PRO A 366 17.32 -28.46 3.21
CA PRO A 366 16.16 -29.30 3.51
C PRO A 366 15.67 -30.12 2.33
N VAL A 367 15.59 -29.52 1.12
CA VAL A 367 15.07 -30.21 -0.07
C VAL A 367 16.05 -31.30 -0.54
N PRO A 368 17.35 -31.03 -0.80
CA PRO A 368 18.31 -32.08 -1.13
C PRO A 368 18.45 -33.16 -0.04
N ALA A 369 18.38 -32.78 1.25
CA ALA A 369 18.46 -33.73 2.34
C ALA A 369 17.25 -34.67 2.36
N ALA A 370 16.03 -34.15 2.25
CA ALA A 370 14.83 -34.97 2.18
C ALA A 370 14.75 -35.80 0.89
N TRP A 371 15.32 -35.33 -0.22
CA TRP A 371 15.47 -36.11 -1.44
C TRP A 371 16.43 -37.30 -1.26
N ARG A 372 17.62 -37.07 -0.69
CA ARG A 372 18.64 -38.11 -0.42
C ARG A 372 18.16 -39.16 0.58
N LEU A 373 17.33 -38.77 1.55
CA LEU A 373 16.76 -39.69 2.54
C LEU A 373 15.69 -40.64 1.97
N GLY A 374 15.18 -40.38 0.75
CA GLY A 374 14.23 -41.28 0.08
C GLY A 374 12.89 -41.50 0.80
N GLY A 375 12.15 -42.51 0.35
CA GLY A 375 10.91 -42.98 0.98
C GLY A 375 9.82 -41.92 1.18
N ARG A 376 9.22 -41.91 2.38
CA ARG A 376 8.09 -41.02 2.75
C ARG A 376 8.42 -39.53 2.62
N ARG A 377 9.67 -39.11 2.87
CA ARG A 377 10.07 -37.68 2.81
C ARG A 377 10.16 -37.19 1.36
N ARG A 378 10.69 -38.03 0.46
CA ARG A 378 10.68 -37.75 -0.98
C ARG A 378 9.26 -37.72 -1.53
N GLY A 379 8.42 -38.67 -1.14
CA GLY A 379 6.99 -38.68 -1.50
C GLY A 379 6.25 -37.43 -1.03
N ALA A 380 6.45 -37.01 0.23
CA ALA A 380 5.85 -35.78 0.76
C ALA A 380 6.33 -34.52 0.02
N LEU A 381 7.62 -34.42 -0.31
CA LEU A 381 8.13 -33.32 -1.12
C LEU A 381 7.47 -33.26 -2.50
N ILE A 382 7.34 -34.41 -3.19
CA ILE A 382 6.69 -34.48 -4.50
C ILE A 382 5.21 -34.10 -4.38
N ALA A 383 4.51 -34.60 -3.37
CA ALA A 383 3.10 -34.27 -3.13
C ALA A 383 2.91 -32.78 -2.85
N ILE A 384 3.76 -32.16 -2.02
CA ILE A 384 3.72 -30.71 -1.73
C ILE A 384 4.03 -29.91 -3.00
N ALA A 385 5.04 -30.31 -3.78
CA ALA A 385 5.40 -29.63 -5.02
C ALA A 385 4.28 -29.75 -6.07
N ALA A 386 3.67 -30.94 -6.21
CA ALA A 386 2.55 -31.18 -7.12
C ALA A 386 1.30 -30.39 -6.69
N ALA A 387 0.93 -30.43 -5.41
CA ALA A 387 -0.19 -29.67 -4.87
C ALA A 387 0.03 -28.16 -5.04
N GLY A 388 1.23 -27.67 -4.71
CA GLY A 388 1.60 -26.26 -4.92
C GLY A 388 1.56 -25.86 -6.40
N GLY A 389 2.08 -26.72 -7.29
CA GLY A 389 2.04 -26.52 -8.73
C GLY A 389 0.61 -26.46 -9.29
N LEU A 390 -0.27 -27.38 -8.87
CA LEU A 390 -1.68 -27.39 -9.23
C LEU A 390 -2.42 -26.15 -8.70
N LEU A 391 -2.13 -25.71 -7.47
CA LEU A 391 -2.71 -24.49 -6.91
C LEU A 391 -2.28 -23.25 -7.72
N VAL A 392 -1.00 -23.12 -8.06
CA VAL A 392 -0.49 -22.01 -8.89
C VAL A 392 -1.08 -22.06 -10.30
N ALA A 393 -1.16 -23.25 -10.90
CA ALA A 393 -1.75 -23.43 -12.23
C ALA A 393 -3.25 -23.09 -12.24
N GLY A 394 -4.01 -23.58 -11.24
CA GLY A 394 -5.43 -23.27 -11.10
C GLY A 394 -5.69 -21.79 -10.85
N ALA A 395 -4.90 -21.15 -9.96
CA ALA A 395 -4.96 -19.71 -9.75
C ALA A 395 -4.64 -18.95 -11.04
N GLY A 396 -3.54 -19.30 -11.72
CA GLY A 396 -3.13 -18.70 -12.98
C GLY A 396 -4.19 -18.85 -14.07
N TRP A 397 -4.82 -20.02 -14.19
CA TRP A 397 -5.93 -20.25 -15.11
C TRP A 397 -7.14 -19.36 -14.79
N ARG A 398 -7.46 -19.19 -13.51
CA ARG A 398 -8.58 -18.36 -13.07
C ARG A 398 -8.39 -16.88 -13.39
N VAL A 399 -7.15 -16.39 -13.40
CA VAL A 399 -6.79 -14.98 -13.72
C VAL A 399 -6.10 -14.81 -15.08
N ARG A 400 -6.20 -15.80 -15.97
CA ARG A 400 -5.46 -15.84 -17.24
C ARG A 400 -5.70 -14.61 -18.12
N GLY A 401 -6.93 -14.09 -18.17
CA GLY A 401 -7.26 -12.87 -18.92
C GLY A 401 -6.44 -11.68 -18.41
N SER A 402 -6.50 -11.43 -17.10
CA SER A 402 -5.69 -10.38 -16.47
C SER A 402 -4.19 -10.58 -16.65
N LEU A 403 -3.69 -11.83 -16.64
CA LEU A 403 -2.28 -12.10 -16.94
C LEU A 403 -1.94 -11.73 -18.38
N VAL A 404 -2.76 -12.13 -19.35
CA VAL A 404 -2.59 -11.76 -20.76
C VAL A 404 -2.58 -10.25 -20.91
N ASP A 405 -3.54 -9.54 -20.33
CA ASP A 405 -3.63 -8.07 -20.41
C ASP A 405 -2.37 -7.39 -19.87
N VAL A 406 -1.87 -7.87 -18.73
CA VAL A 406 -0.72 -7.29 -18.05
C VAL A 406 0.59 -7.59 -18.79
N PHE A 407 0.75 -8.78 -19.35
CA PHE A 407 1.93 -9.14 -20.15
C PHE A 407 1.91 -8.58 -21.56
N SER A 408 0.75 -8.33 -22.15
CA SER A 408 0.60 -7.70 -23.47
C SER A 408 0.62 -6.17 -23.40
N TYR A 409 0.46 -5.57 -22.22
CA TYR A 409 0.40 -4.12 -22.05
C TYR A 409 1.69 -3.41 -22.48
N GLN A 410 1.58 -2.60 -23.53
CA GLN A 410 2.69 -1.81 -24.05
C GLN A 410 2.62 -0.37 -23.56
N ARG A 411 3.73 0.11 -22.99
CA ARG A 411 3.97 1.55 -22.78
C ARG A 411 5.08 2.03 -23.69
N PRO A 412 5.05 3.29 -24.17
CA PRO A 412 6.19 3.88 -24.86
C PRO A 412 7.50 3.72 -24.05
N PRO A 413 8.65 3.54 -24.71
CA PRO A 413 9.95 3.60 -24.04
C PRO A 413 10.13 4.91 -23.28
N SER A 414 11.00 4.90 -22.27
CA SER A 414 11.28 6.06 -21.43
C SER A 414 12.78 6.35 -21.36
N ASN A 415 13.18 7.40 -20.64
CA ASN A 415 14.58 7.75 -20.50
C ASN A 415 15.31 6.85 -19.49
N LEU A 416 16.33 6.11 -19.95
CA LEU A 416 17.15 5.23 -19.10
C LEU A 416 17.99 6.02 -18.09
N ALA A 417 18.58 7.16 -18.49
CA ALA A 417 19.39 7.99 -17.60
C ALA A 417 18.54 8.60 -16.48
N GLU A 418 17.33 9.08 -16.79
CA GLU A 418 16.34 9.52 -15.79
C GLU A 418 16.00 8.38 -14.82
N THR A 419 15.84 7.16 -15.34
CA THR A 419 15.53 5.98 -14.52
C THR A 419 16.68 5.61 -13.56
N VAL A 420 17.92 5.69 -14.01
CA VAL A 420 19.10 5.47 -13.17
C VAL A 420 19.22 6.58 -12.12
N TYR A 421 19.01 7.84 -12.53
CA TYR A 421 19.02 8.99 -11.63
C TYR A 421 17.86 8.94 -10.62
N ALA A 422 16.73 8.32 -10.97
CA ALA A 422 15.64 8.08 -10.05
C ALA A 422 16.04 7.19 -8.87
N LEU A 423 17.05 6.32 -9.01
CA LEU A 423 17.54 5.50 -7.89
C LEU A 423 18.24 6.33 -6.81
N THR A 424 18.95 7.39 -7.21
CA THR A 424 19.65 8.31 -6.29
C THR A 424 18.69 9.34 -5.68
N THR A 425 17.57 9.62 -6.34
CA THR A 425 16.59 10.61 -5.92
C THR A 425 15.31 10.02 -5.34
N ASP A 426 15.07 8.71 -5.48
CA ASP A 426 13.77 8.04 -5.30
C ASP A 426 12.64 8.76 -6.05
N HIS A 427 12.95 9.29 -7.24
CA HIS A 427 11.98 10.03 -8.04
C HIS A 427 10.82 9.10 -8.45
N PRO A 428 9.56 9.54 -8.34
CA PRO A 428 8.40 8.65 -8.48
C PRO A 428 8.13 8.16 -9.92
N LEU A 429 8.77 8.73 -10.94
CA LEU A 429 8.78 8.24 -12.35
C LEU A 429 7.40 8.06 -13.01
N LEU A 430 6.35 8.72 -12.51
CA LEU A 430 5.00 8.70 -13.11
C LEU A 430 4.61 9.99 -13.80
N ALA A 431 5.00 11.13 -13.23
CA ALA A 431 4.82 12.46 -13.77
C ALA A 431 6.14 13.24 -13.62
N ARG A 432 6.26 14.36 -14.33
CA ARG A 432 7.42 15.25 -14.25
C ARG A 432 7.27 16.13 -13.02
N PHE A 433 7.80 15.67 -11.90
CA PHE A 433 7.94 16.50 -10.72
C PHE A 433 9.33 17.12 -10.68
N SER A 434 9.44 18.33 -10.15
CA SER A 434 10.70 19.08 -10.11
C SER A 434 10.83 19.77 -8.74
N PRO A 435 12.00 19.77 -8.11
CA PRO A 435 13.31 19.38 -8.63
C PRO A 435 13.74 17.93 -8.36
N TYR A 436 14.64 17.47 -9.23
CA TYR A 436 15.34 16.20 -9.16
C TYR A 436 16.45 16.22 -8.11
N VAL A 437 16.12 15.91 -6.85
CA VAL A 437 17.05 16.06 -5.72
C VAL A 437 17.58 14.71 -5.27
N PRO A 438 18.91 14.53 -5.10
CA PRO A 438 19.55 13.28 -4.70
C PRO A 438 19.33 12.92 -3.21
N GLY A 439 18.09 13.01 -2.72
CA GLY A 439 17.71 12.70 -1.34
C GLY A 439 17.90 11.23 -0.94
N ASN A 440 18.01 10.31 -1.91
CA ASN A 440 18.29 8.89 -1.68
C ASN A 440 19.79 8.56 -1.78
N ALA A 441 20.64 9.52 -2.10
CA ALA A 441 22.05 9.25 -2.40
C ALA A 441 22.78 8.61 -1.21
N LEU A 442 22.46 9.02 0.03
CA LEU A 442 23.02 8.38 1.22
C LEU A 442 22.53 6.93 1.38
N VAL A 443 21.24 6.67 1.16
CA VAL A 443 20.67 5.31 1.22
C VAL A 443 21.35 4.43 0.18
N LEU A 444 21.50 4.92 -1.06
CA LEU A 444 22.21 4.20 -2.12
C LEU A 444 23.68 3.97 -1.75
N ALA A 445 24.39 4.98 -1.26
CA ALA A 445 25.79 4.85 -0.86
C ALA A 445 25.98 3.80 0.25
N LEU A 446 25.14 3.83 1.28
CA LEU A 446 25.16 2.82 2.35
C LEU A 446 24.81 1.42 1.82
N ALA A 447 23.86 1.31 0.89
CA ALA A 447 23.52 0.05 0.25
C ALA A 447 24.72 -0.52 -0.54
N LEU A 448 25.43 0.33 -1.29
CA LEU A 448 26.64 -0.05 -2.02
C LEU A 448 27.77 -0.48 -1.08
N VAL A 449 27.90 0.13 0.12
CA VAL A 449 28.85 -0.34 1.15
C VAL A 449 28.53 -1.77 1.57
N ALA A 450 27.26 -2.10 1.84
CA ALA A 450 26.85 -3.46 2.19
C ALA A 450 27.12 -4.46 1.07
N VAL A 451 26.80 -4.08 -0.18
CA VAL A 451 27.07 -4.89 -1.38
C VAL A 451 28.57 -5.15 -1.49
N ALA A 452 29.39 -4.09 -1.51
CA ALA A 452 30.83 -4.20 -1.67
C ALA A 452 31.46 -5.07 -0.56
N GLY A 453 31.08 -4.86 0.70
CA GLY A 453 31.54 -5.68 1.81
C GLY A 453 31.19 -7.16 1.63
N ALA A 454 29.94 -7.44 1.26
CA ALA A 454 29.44 -8.79 1.08
C ALA A 454 30.14 -9.58 -0.03
N TRP A 455 30.56 -8.92 -1.12
CA TRP A 455 31.20 -9.55 -2.28
C TRP A 455 32.74 -9.50 -2.25
N ARG A 456 33.38 -8.58 -1.50
CA ARG A 456 34.85 -8.49 -1.35
C ARG A 456 35.46 -9.45 -0.33
N GLY A 457 34.70 -10.45 0.13
CA GLY A 457 35.21 -11.51 0.99
C GLY A 457 34.70 -11.52 2.42
N ALA A 458 33.80 -10.61 2.82
CA ALA A 458 33.14 -10.71 4.12
C ALA A 458 32.37 -12.04 4.24
N ARG A 459 32.47 -12.67 5.40
CA ARG A 459 31.80 -13.94 5.73
C ARG A 459 30.87 -13.73 6.93
N GLY A 460 29.94 -14.66 7.12
CA GLY A 460 28.96 -14.61 8.22
C GLY A 460 27.52 -14.40 7.74
N GLY A 461 26.61 -14.19 8.70
CA GLY A 461 25.19 -13.96 8.40
C GLY A 461 24.96 -12.60 7.72
N ASP A 462 25.71 -11.56 8.10
CA ASP A 462 25.66 -10.23 7.50
C ASP A 462 25.94 -10.21 6.01
N ALA A 463 27.12 -10.68 5.62
CA ALA A 463 27.49 -10.78 4.22
C ALA A 463 26.52 -11.67 3.44
N ARG A 464 25.92 -12.67 4.08
CA ARG A 464 24.91 -13.53 3.45
C ARG A 464 23.61 -12.77 3.20
N GLN A 465 23.06 -12.11 4.21
CA GLN A 465 21.84 -11.32 4.05
C GLN A 465 22.05 -10.22 3.02
N ALA A 466 23.18 -9.51 3.09
CA ALA A 466 23.55 -8.50 2.10
C ALA A 466 23.58 -9.08 0.67
N ARG A 467 24.19 -10.26 0.44
CA ARG A 467 24.16 -10.93 -0.87
C ARG A 467 22.74 -11.27 -1.34
N LEU A 468 21.91 -11.87 -0.49
CA LEU A 468 20.55 -12.27 -0.84
C LEU A 468 19.69 -11.05 -1.23
N TRP A 469 19.77 -9.98 -0.43
CA TRP A 469 19.09 -8.73 -0.72
C TRP A 469 19.69 -8.02 -1.94
N SER A 470 20.99 -8.12 -2.18
CA SER A 470 21.63 -7.58 -3.39
C SER A 470 21.11 -8.26 -4.66
N ILE A 471 20.92 -9.59 -4.63
CA ILE A 471 20.38 -10.34 -5.77
C ILE A 471 18.94 -9.90 -6.07
N GLY A 472 18.07 -9.86 -5.07
CA GLY A 472 16.66 -9.47 -5.27
C GLY A 472 16.53 -8.00 -5.69
N THR A 473 17.29 -7.10 -5.06
CA THR A 473 17.31 -5.67 -5.41
C THR A 473 17.89 -5.44 -6.80
N GLY A 474 18.94 -6.17 -7.16
CA GLY A 474 19.54 -6.13 -8.50
C GLY A 474 18.58 -6.64 -9.58
N ALA A 475 17.82 -7.70 -9.30
CA ALA A 475 16.77 -8.19 -10.20
C ALA A 475 15.65 -7.15 -10.37
N ALA A 476 15.17 -6.52 -9.29
CA ALA A 476 14.21 -5.43 -9.36
C ALA A 476 14.74 -4.23 -10.16
N ALA A 477 15.99 -3.85 -9.96
CA ALA A 477 16.64 -2.76 -10.69
C ALA A 477 16.80 -3.10 -12.18
N LEU A 478 17.15 -4.35 -12.51
CA LEU A 478 17.17 -4.82 -13.89
C LEU A 478 15.79 -4.71 -14.52
N ILE A 479 14.74 -5.23 -13.88
CA ILE A 479 13.36 -5.14 -14.38
C ILE A 479 12.91 -3.68 -14.56
N LEU A 480 13.31 -2.78 -13.65
CA LEU A 480 13.07 -1.35 -13.78
C LEU A 480 13.72 -0.77 -15.05
N LEU A 481 14.97 -1.13 -15.32
CA LEU A 481 15.68 -0.70 -16.53
C LEU A 481 15.07 -1.33 -17.80
N LEU A 482 14.61 -2.58 -17.74
CA LEU A 482 13.85 -3.23 -18.82
C LEU A 482 12.56 -2.47 -19.13
N ALA A 483 11.85 -2.03 -18.11
CA ALA A 483 10.61 -1.25 -18.24
C ALA A 483 10.85 0.12 -18.90
N ALA A 484 12.02 0.72 -18.65
CA ALA A 484 12.43 2.00 -19.23
C ALA A 484 13.00 1.86 -20.65
N GLY A 485 13.63 0.73 -20.97
CA GLY A 485 14.32 0.46 -22.23
C GLY A 485 13.41 0.35 -23.46
N PRO A 486 13.99 0.03 -24.63
CA PRO A 486 13.26 -0.10 -25.89
C PRO A 486 12.23 -1.25 -25.89
N GLN A 487 11.42 -1.37 -26.94
CA GLN A 487 10.48 -2.49 -27.11
C GLN A 487 11.21 -3.77 -27.57
N TRP A 488 11.79 -4.51 -26.62
CA TRP A 488 12.47 -5.78 -26.88
C TRP A 488 11.84 -6.94 -26.10
N PRO A 489 12.06 -8.20 -26.48
CA PRO A 489 11.32 -9.34 -25.92
C PRO A 489 11.42 -9.47 -24.40
N LEU A 490 12.55 -9.12 -23.78
CA LEU A 490 12.71 -9.22 -22.32
C LEU A 490 11.93 -8.16 -21.54
N ARG A 491 11.38 -7.13 -22.18
CA ARG A 491 10.51 -6.13 -21.52
C ARG A 491 9.24 -6.76 -20.95
N VAL A 492 8.82 -7.92 -21.46
CA VAL A 492 7.70 -8.72 -20.92
C VAL A 492 7.89 -9.06 -19.43
N LEU A 493 9.14 -9.12 -18.94
CA LEU A 493 9.43 -9.34 -17.52
C LEU A 493 8.95 -8.18 -16.62
N ALA A 494 8.81 -6.97 -17.18
CA ALA A 494 8.19 -5.82 -16.51
C ALA A 494 6.66 -5.76 -16.70
N GLY A 495 6.10 -6.67 -17.51
CA GLY A 495 4.68 -6.83 -17.77
C GLY A 495 3.83 -6.83 -16.50
N PRO A 496 4.14 -7.63 -15.45
CA PRO A 496 3.37 -7.68 -14.19
C PRO A 496 3.10 -6.33 -13.50
N TRP A 497 3.89 -5.31 -13.85
CA TRP A 497 3.78 -3.94 -13.37
C TRP A 497 3.29 -2.96 -14.47
N TYR A 498 2.57 -3.44 -15.48
CA TYR A 498 2.13 -2.69 -16.67
C TYR A 498 3.28 -1.94 -17.37
N THR A 499 4.49 -2.53 -17.33
CA THR A 499 5.75 -1.89 -17.75
C THR A 499 5.96 -0.48 -17.16
N GLN A 500 5.33 -0.20 -16.02
CA GLN A 500 5.29 1.12 -15.39
C GLN A 500 6.42 1.23 -14.35
N ARG A 501 7.40 2.10 -14.66
CA ARG A 501 8.60 2.32 -13.82
C ARG A 501 8.25 2.66 -12.36
N ALA A 502 7.24 3.51 -12.16
CA ALA A 502 6.74 3.91 -10.84
C ALA A 502 6.30 2.73 -9.94
N ARG A 503 5.77 1.65 -10.54
CA ARG A 503 5.35 0.47 -9.79
C ARG A 503 6.52 -0.42 -9.37
N ILE A 504 7.62 -0.39 -10.12
CA ILE A 504 8.81 -1.25 -9.92
C ILE A 504 9.84 -0.58 -9.00
N ILE A 505 10.04 0.74 -9.11
CA ILE A 505 11.08 1.46 -8.34
C ILE A 505 10.94 1.25 -6.83
N VAL A 506 9.71 1.10 -6.32
CA VAL A 506 9.49 0.87 -4.88
C VAL A 506 10.10 -0.45 -4.41
N LEU A 507 10.16 -1.49 -5.25
CA LEU A 507 10.83 -2.75 -4.90
C LEU A 507 12.32 -2.53 -4.72
N VAL A 508 12.92 -1.73 -5.60
CA VAL A 508 14.32 -1.33 -5.50
C VAL A 508 14.53 -0.54 -4.21
N THR A 509 13.65 0.40 -3.89
CA THR A 509 13.71 1.22 -2.67
C THR A 509 13.61 0.38 -1.40
N ILE A 510 12.73 -0.62 -1.33
CA ILE A 510 12.67 -1.57 -0.19
C ILE A 510 14.02 -2.27 -0.01
N GLY A 511 14.58 -2.81 -1.11
CA GLY A 511 15.86 -3.48 -1.11
C GLY A 511 17.03 -2.59 -0.69
N LEU A 512 17.06 -1.35 -1.21
CA LEU A 512 18.05 -0.33 -0.85
C LEU A 512 17.96 0.05 0.63
N LEU A 513 16.78 0.21 1.21
CA LEU A 513 16.63 0.49 2.65
C LEU A 513 17.17 -0.65 3.53
N VAL A 514 16.93 -1.90 3.13
CA VAL A 514 17.50 -3.06 3.82
C VAL A 514 19.02 -3.06 3.72
N LEU A 515 19.56 -2.94 2.50
CA LEU A 515 21.01 -2.92 2.27
C LEU A 515 21.68 -1.73 2.95
N ALA A 516 21.07 -0.55 2.94
CA ALA A 516 21.57 0.64 3.62
C ALA A 516 21.69 0.44 5.13
N THR A 517 20.72 -0.24 5.73
CA THR A 517 20.75 -0.56 7.16
C THR A 517 21.87 -1.56 7.48
N LEU A 518 22.10 -2.55 6.61
CA LEU A 518 23.23 -3.48 6.73
C LEU A 518 24.57 -2.76 6.54
N GLY A 519 24.68 -1.85 5.57
CA GLY A 519 25.88 -1.09 5.28
C GLY A 519 26.22 -0.09 6.38
N ALA A 520 25.21 0.55 6.98
CA ALA A 520 25.38 1.37 8.17
C ALA A 520 25.96 0.55 9.33
N ARG A 521 25.51 -0.69 9.51
CA ARG A 521 26.07 -1.60 10.52
C ARG A 521 27.51 -1.98 10.19
N ASP A 522 27.80 -2.37 8.96
CA ASP A 522 29.16 -2.72 8.52
C ASP A 522 30.12 -1.56 8.75
N LEU A 523 29.69 -0.35 8.41
CA LEU A 523 30.45 0.87 8.64
C LEU A 523 30.70 1.12 10.13
N THR A 524 29.66 1.00 10.98
CA THR A 524 29.81 1.19 12.44
C THR A 524 30.79 0.18 13.06
N ARG A 525 30.82 -1.06 12.58
CA ARG A 525 31.76 -2.09 13.06
C ARG A 525 33.18 -1.89 12.56
N ALA A 526 33.35 -1.60 11.27
CA ALA A 526 34.65 -1.31 10.68
C ALA A 526 35.33 -0.12 11.38
N TRP A 527 34.53 0.87 11.74
CA TRP A 527 34.91 2.02 12.54
C TRP A 527 35.31 1.63 13.97
N ALA A 528 34.47 0.89 14.70
CA ALA A 528 34.76 0.48 16.07
C ALA A 528 36.04 -0.37 16.24
N ALA A 529 36.49 -1.06 15.19
CA ALA A 529 37.66 -1.93 15.21
C ALA A 529 39.02 -1.22 15.08
N ARG A 530 39.07 0.09 14.82
CA ARG A 530 40.35 0.82 14.59
C ARG A 530 41.11 1.11 15.90
N PRO A 531 42.38 0.68 16.05
CA PRO A 531 43.22 0.98 17.23
C PRO A 531 43.46 2.50 17.35
N GLY A 532 43.29 3.09 18.54
CA GLY A 532 43.42 4.54 18.79
C GLY A 532 42.11 5.28 19.06
N TRP A 533 40.96 4.67 18.75
CA TRP A 533 39.63 5.26 18.93
C TRP A 533 39.05 5.21 20.35
N ARG A 534 39.79 4.69 21.32
CA ARG A 534 39.38 4.64 22.74
C ARG A 534 39.67 5.96 23.52
N GLY A 535 40.33 6.96 22.91
CA GLY A 535 40.69 8.24 23.53
C GLY A 535 39.89 9.47 23.06
N ARG A 536 40.13 10.65 23.68
CA ARG A 536 39.40 11.93 23.55
C ARG A 536 39.13 12.42 22.10
N LEU A 537 39.91 11.98 21.09
CA LEU A 537 39.73 12.30 19.66
C LEU A 537 38.89 11.30 18.85
N GLY A 538 38.57 10.12 19.40
CA GLY A 538 37.69 9.11 18.76
C GLY A 538 36.24 9.58 18.60
N ALA A 539 35.89 10.72 19.21
CA ALA A 539 34.59 11.34 19.09
C ALA A 539 34.40 12.06 17.73
N HIS A 540 35.44 12.60 17.09
CA HIS A 540 35.28 13.45 15.90
C HIS A 540 34.76 12.74 14.65
N PRO A 541 35.36 11.65 14.12
CA PRO A 541 34.85 10.99 12.92
C PRO A 541 33.49 10.30 13.15
N ARG A 542 33.24 9.76 14.35
CA ARG A 542 31.92 9.22 14.73
C ARG A 542 30.87 10.32 14.86
N ARG A 543 31.21 11.49 15.43
CA ARG A 543 30.34 12.67 15.48
C ARG A 543 30.10 13.25 14.08
N VAL A 544 31.10 13.27 13.21
CA VAL A 544 30.96 13.71 11.80
C VAL A 544 30.07 12.75 11.04
N ALA A 545 30.22 11.44 11.21
CA ALA A 545 29.36 10.47 10.58
C ALA A 545 27.93 10.49 11.12
N LEU A 546 27.76 10.59 12.44
CA LEU A 546 26.45 10.77 13.07
C LEU A 546 25.84 12.12 12.70
N ALA A 547 26.64 13.17 12.51
CA ALA A 547 26.20 14.48 12.05
C ALA A 547 25.84 14.47 10.58
N ALA A 548 26.57 13.78 9.70
CA ALA A 548 26.23 13.60 8.29
C ALA A 548 24.97 12.74 8.13
N LEU A 549 24.82 11.72 8.97
CA LEU A 549 23.62 10.89 9.04
C LEU A 549 22.42 11.65 9.58
N ALA A 550 22.59 12.42 10.67
CA ALA A 550 21.56 13.30 11.21
C ALA A 550 21.21 14.42 10.22
N ALA A 551 22.20 15.01 9.55
CA ALA A 551 22.00 15.98 8.49
C ALA A 551 21.24 15.35 7.33
N SER A 552 21.55 14.12 6.90
CA SER A 552 20.75 13.45 5.88
C SER A 552 19.33 13.14 6.34
N LEU A 553 19.14 12.73 7.60
CA LEU A 553 17.81 12.48 8.19
C LEU A 553 16.97 13.75 8.39
N VAL A 554 17.59 14.92 8.41
CA VAL A 554 16.90 16.20 8.58
C VAL A 554 16.76 16.92 7.23
N LEU A 555 17.86 17.05 6.48
CA LEU A 555 17.93 17.77 5.21
C LEU A 555 17.25 17.00 4.08
N ALA A 556 17.44 15.68 3.94
CA ALA A 556 16.82 14.95 2.84
C ALA A 556 15.28 14.96 2.94
N PRO A 557 14.67 14.81 4.13
CA PRO A 557 13.23 14.95 4.29
C PRO A 557 12.72 16.38 4.16
N ALA A 558 13.44 17.37 4.73
CA ALA A 558 13.10 18.78 4.55
C ALA A 558 13.09 19.18 3.08
N TRP A 559 14.04 18.66 2.29
CA TRP A 559 14.13 18.94 0.87
C TRP A 559 13.14 18.15 0.02
N ARG A 560 12.80 16.92 0.44
CA ARG A 560 11.74 16.10 -0.19
C ARG A 560 10.34 16.52 0.21
N TRP A 561 10.21 17.40 1.19
CA TRP A 561 8.93 17.94 1.59
C TRP A 561 8.18 18.53 0.39
N GLY A 562 8.86 19.40 -0.37
CA GLY A 562 8.30 20.04 -1.55
C GLY A 562 7.79 19.02 -2.57
N LEU A 563 8.56 17.98 -2.87
CA LEU A 563 8.14 16.93 -3.79
C LEU A 563 6.93 16.13 -3.27
N LYS A 564 6.88 15.82 -1.98
CA LYS A 564 5.71 15.12 -1.39
C LYS A 564 4.46 15.99 -1.39
N ALA A 565 4.63 17.28 -1.12
CA ALA A 565 3.58 18.29 -1.19
C ALA A 565 3.07 18.42 -2.62
N GLU A 566 3.96 18.58 -3.60
CA GLU A 566 3.67 18.66 -5.02
C GLU A 566 2.91 17.43 -5.53
N ILE A 567 3.28 16.20 -5.09
CA ILE A 567 2.55 14.98 -5.48
C ILE A 567 1.11 14.98 -4.95
N MET A 568 0.85 15.49 -3.74
CA MET A 568 -0.51 15.59 -3.21
C MET A 568 -1.28 16.75 -3.85
N GLU A 569 -0.66 17.92 -4.01
CA GLU A 569 -1.25 19.07 -4.71
C GLU A 569 -1.65 18.67 -6.14
N ALA A 570 -0.81 17.88 -6.83
CA ALA A 570 -1.07 17.38 -8.18
C ALA A 570 -2.30 16.46 -8.32
N VAL A 571 -2.95 16.09 -7.21
CA VAL A 571 -4.18 15.29 -7.19
C VAL A 571 -5.30 15.88 -6.32
N HIS A 572 -5.03 16.91 -5.50
CA HIS A 572 -6.03 17.51 -4.61
C HIS A 572 -6.27 19.00 -4.84
N ASP A 573 -5.27 19.74 -5.37
CA ASP A 573 -5.40 21.17 -5.65
C ASP A 573 -5.87 21.35 -7.10
N PRO A 574 -7.12 21.82 -7.34
CA PRO A 574 -7.66 22.02 -8.69
C PRO A 574 -6.78 22.90 -9.59
N GLY A 575 -6.00 23.83 -9.02
CA GLY A 575 -5.08 24.69 -9.77
C GLY A 575 -3.75 24.05 -10.14
N ARG A 576 -3.46 22.83 -9.65
CA ARG A 576 -2.16 22.14 -9.82
C ARG A 576 -2.28 20.69 -10.30
N ILE A 577 -3.48 20.22 -10.64
CA ILE A 577 -3.69 18.83 -11.05
C ILE A 577 -2.85 18.47 -12.28
N SER A 578 -2.05 17.42 -12.17
CA SER A 578 -1.14 16.98 -13.25
C SER A 578 -1.81 16.07 -14.30
N TYR A 579 -3.08 15.72 -14.10
CA TYR A 579 -3.81 14.69 -14.86
C TYR A 579 -5.07 15.23 -15.59
N GLY A 580 -5.20 16.55 -15.69
CA GLY A 580 -6.41 17.27 -16.07
C GLY A 580 -7.30 17.53 -14.87
N THR A 581 -7.65 18.79 -14.65
CA THR A 581 -8.56 19.16 -13.57
C THR A 581 -9.96 18.69 -13.93
N MET A 582 -10.60 17.98 -13.02
CA MET A 582 -11.94 17.42 -13.20
C MET A 582 -12.97 18.07 -12.30
N LEU A 583 -12.52 18.73 -11.23
CA LEU A 583 -13.41 19.31 -10.23
C LEU A 583 -12.79 20.57 -9.61
N SER A 584 -13.54 21.66 -9.60
CA SER A 584 -13.29 22.89 -8.84
C SER A 584 -13.91 22.81 -7.43
N ASP A 585 -13.47 23.67 -6.50
CA ASP A 585 -14.08 23.73 -5.17
C ASP A 585 -15.57 24.15 -5.21
N ALA A 586 -15.94 25.00 -6.18
CA ALA A 586 -17.31 25.45 -6.35
C ALA A 586 -18.21 24.36 -6.97
N GLU A 587 -17.68 23.59 -7.94
CA GLU A 587 -18.35 22.40 -8.45
C GLU A 587 -18.51 21.32 -7.38
N LEU A 588 -17.50 21.12 -6.52
CA LEU A 588 -17.60 20.20 -5.39
C LEU A 588 -18.72 20.61 -4.44
N ALA A 589 -18.92 21.91 -4.21
CA ALA A 589 -20.04 22.43 -3.44
C ALA A 589 -21.39 22.20 -4.13
N MET A 590 -21.45 22.25 -5.46
CA MET A 590 -22.64 21.89 -6.27
C MET A 590 -22.98 20.42 -6.14
N ILE A 591 -22.00 19.55 -6.32
CA ILE A 591 -22.16 18.10 -6.17
C ILE A 591 -22.70 17.74 -4.78
N ARG A 592 -22.21 18.41 -3.72
CA ARG A 592 -22.67 18.14 -2.34
C ARG A 592 -24.14 18.48 -2.08
N ARG A 593 -24.68 19.47 -2.78
CA ARG A 593 -26.10 19.87 -2.68
C ARG A 593 -27.01 19.23 -3.74
N ALA A 594 -26.42 18.54 -4.72
CA ALA A 594 -27.15 17.84 -5.78
C ALA A 594 -28.22 16.85 -5.29
N PRO A 595 -28.05 16.07 -4.18
CA PRO A 595 -29.11 15.19 -3.68
C PRO A 595 -30.40 15.93 -3.31
N GLN A 596 -30.29 17.19 -2.86
CA GLN A 596 -31.43 18.03 -2.50
C GLN A 596 -32.14 18.58 -3.75
N GLU A 597 -31.39 18.89 -4.80
CA GLU A 597 -31.92 19.50 -6.03
C GLU A 597 -32.50 18.47 -7.02
N LEU A 598 -31.88 17.29 -7.15
CA LEU A 598 -32.23 16.30 -8.18
C LEU A 598 -33.29 15.27 -7.74
N GLY A 599 -33.43 15.05 -6.43
CA GLY A 599 -34.27 13.99 -5.86
C GLY A 599 -33.59 12.60 -5.83
N ALA A 600 -34.23 11.65 -5.15
CA ALA A 600 -33.63 10.34 -4.84
C ALA A 600 -33.52 9.38 -6.04
N ASP A 601 -34.40 9.51 -7.02
CA ASP A 601 -34.46 8.63 -8.21
C ASP A 601 -33.63 9.17 -9.38
N ALA A 602 -32.87 10.25 -9.18
CA ALA A 602 -32.05 10.86 -10.21
C ALA A 602 -30.94 9.90 -10.68
N LEU A 603 -30.84 9.76 -12.00
CA LEU A 603 -29.71 9.12 -12.69
C LEU A 603 -29.12 10.13 -13.66
N VAL A 604 -27.87 10.50 -13.39
CA VAL A 604 -27.18 11.55 -14.13
C VAL A 604 -26.22 10.93 -15.15
N ILE A 605 -26.32 11.37 -16.40
CA ILE A 605 -25.32 11.09 -17.44
C ILE A 605 -24.38 12.29 -17.61
N GLY A 606 -23.11 12.06 -17.85
CA GLY A 606 -22.13 13.11 -18.06
C GLY A 606 -20.78 12.53 -18.44
N ASN A 607 -19.90 13.33 -19.02
CA ASN A 607 -18.57 12.90 -19.40
C ASN A 607 -17.75 12.57 -18.14
N PRO A 608 -17.36 11.31 -17.88
CA PRO A 608 -16.67 10.96 -16.64
C PRO A 608 -15.26 11.54 -16.53
N SER A 609 -14.78 12.27 -17.55
CA SER A 609 -13.56 13.06 -17.50
C SER A 609 -13.76 14.45 -16.86
N ASN A 610 -14.98 14.84 -16.47
CA ASN A 610 -15.29 16.02 -15.67
C ASN A 610 -15.84 15.65 -14.28
N GLY A 611 -16.45 16.61 -13.57
CA GLY A 611 -16.95 16.44 -12.20
C GLY A 611 -18.06 15.41 -12.03
N SER A 612 -18.75 15.01 -13.12
CA SER A 612 -19.92 14.13 -13.09
C SER A 612 -19.68 12.81 -12.34
N ALA A 613 -18.52 12.16 -12.49
CA ALA A 613 -18.24 10.89 -11.82
C ALA A 613 -18.18 11.01 -10.28
N TYR A 614 -17.95 12.21 -9.74
CA TYR A 614 -17.93 12.47 -8.30
C TYR A 614 -19.32 12.58 -7.67
N LEU A 615 -20.39 12.79 -8.45
CA LEU A 615 -21.77 12.77 -7.95
C LEU A 615 -22.05 11.50 -7.13
N TRP A 616 -21.54 10.36 -7.59
CA TRP A 616 -21.66 9.09 -6.88
C TRP A 616 -20.82 9.02 -5.61
N SER A 617 -19.51 9.23 -5.72
CA SER A 617 -18.59 8.98 -4.60
C SER A 617 -18.60 10.05 -3.51
N VAL A 618 -19.03 11.27 -3.83
CA VAL A 618 -19.15 12.40 -2.89
C VAL A 618 -20.56 12.50 -2.34
N ALA A 619 -21.58 12.44 -3.19
CA ALA A 619 -22.95 12.80 -2.82
C ALA A 619 -23.95 11.63 -2.87
N GLY A 620 -23.55 10.46 -3.38
CA GLY A 620 -24.42 9.30 -3.51
C GLY A 620 -25.46 9.40 -4.64
N VAL A 621 -25.34 10.40 -5.52
CA VAL A 621 -26.21 10.54 -6.70
C VAL A 621 -25.75 9.53 -7.76
N ARG A 622 -26.69 8.74 -8.29
CA ARG A 622 -26.36 7.68 -9.26
C ARG A 622 -25.92 8.31 -10.58
N THR A 623 -24.88 7.73 -11.19
CA THR A 623 -24.38 8.15 -12.50
C THR A 623 -24.30 6.99 -13.47
N VAL A 624 -24.50 7.28 -14.76
CA VAL A 624 -24.34 6.29 -15.85
C VAL A 624 -22.88 5.86 -15.98
N TYR A 625 -21.97 6.83 -15.88
CA TYR A 625 -20.52 6.61 -15.97
C TYR A 625 -19.83 7.00 -14.64
N PRO A 626 -19.80 6.09 -13.64
CA PRO A 626 -19.20 6.37 -12.33
C PRO A 626 -17.66 6.34 -12.34
N THR A 627 -17.04 6.10 -13.49
CA THR A 627 -15.58 6.00 -13.66
C THR A 627 -15.17 6.37 -15.09
N ARG A 628 -13.90 6.71 -15.28
CA ARG A 628 -13.31 7.05 -16.59
C ARG A 628 -13.07 5.86 -17.51
N LEU A 629 -13.28 4.63 -17.03
CA LEU A 629 -13.18 3.43 -17.87
C LEU A 629 -14.32 3.43 -18.88
N LEU A 630 -14.02 3.03 -20.12
CA LEU A 630 -15.07 2.76 -21.10
C LEU A 630 -15.99 1.64 -20.58
N PRO A 631 -17.31 1.76 -20.78
CA PRO A 631 -18.26 0.75 -20.34
C PRO A 631 -18.03 -0.53 -21.16
N ILE A 632 -18.29 -1.68 -20.53
CA ILE A 632 -18.25 -2.97 -21.23
C ILE A 632 -19.54 -3.18 -22.04
N SER A 633 -20.61 -2.46 -21.69
CA SER A 633 -21.88 -2.48 -22.41
C SER A 633 -21.74 -1.73 -23.74
N PRO A 634 -21.91 -2.41 -24.89
CA PRO A 634 -21.84 -1.75 -26.20
C PRO A 634 -22.88 -0.64 -26.36
N GLU A 635 -24.05 -0.77 -25.72
CA GLU A 635 -25.11 0.24 -25.73
C GLU A 635 -24.67 1.50 -24.97
N LEU A 636 -24.05 1.35 -23.80
CA LEU A 636 -23.54 2.50 -23.05
C LEU A 636 -22.28 3.10 -23.69
N GLU A 637 -21.48 2.30 -24.39
CA GLU A 637 -20.37 2.79 -25.21
C GLU A 637 -20.91 3.64 -26.37
N TRP A 638 -21.90 3.10 -27.12
CA TRP A 638 -22.57 3.79 -28.21
C TRP A 638 -23.21 5.09 -27.75
N LEU A 639 -23.94 5.08 -26.61
CA LEU A 639 -24.57 6.27 -26.06
C LEU A 639 -23.55 7.38 -25.78
N GLY A 640 -22.37 7.05 -25.26
CA GLY A 640 -21.30 8.00 -25.00
C GLY A 640 -20.77 8.68 -26.28
N GLU A 641 -20.87 7.99 -27.43
CA GLU A 641 -20.43 8.51 -28.73
C GLU A 641 -21.52 9.27 -29.50
N HIS A 642 -22.78 9.23 -29.04
CA HIS A 642 -23.94 9.77 -29.77
C HIS A 642 -24.83 10.70 -28.91
N LEU A 643 -24.42 11.02 -27.68
CA LEU A 643 -25.21 11.87 -26.77
C LEU A 643 -25.45 13.29 -27.34
N ASP A 644 -24.59 13.77 -28.24
CA ASP A 644 -24.75 15.02 -29.00
C ASP A 644 -25.97 15.02 -29.93
N GLN A 645 -26.55 13.85 -30.21
CA GLN A 645 -27.68 13.67 -31.12
C GLN A 645 -29.03 13.66 -30.40
N LEU A 646 -29.07 14.06 -29.12
CA LEU A 646 -30.30 14.21 -28.34
C LEU A 646 -31.34 15.03 -29.12
N GLY A 647 -32.55 14.49 -29.26
CA GLY A 647 -33.66 15.09 -30.02
C GLY A 647 -33.62 14.84 -31.54
N SER A 648 -32.50 14.39 -32.09
CA SER A 648 -32.36 14.09 -33.53
C SER A 648 -32.31 12.60 -33.85
N ASP A 649 -31.64 11.79 -33.01
CA ASP A 649 -31.63 10.33 -33.13
C ASP A 649 -32.57 9.71 -32.07
N PRO A 650 -33.66 9.03 -32.48
CA PRO A 650 -34.59 8.40 -31.54
C PRO A 650 -33.94 7.30 -30.68
N GLU A 651 -32.82 6.72 -31.13
CA GLU A 651 -32.10 5.70 -30.38
C GLU A 651 -31.50 6.24 -29.07
N VAL A 652 -31.04 7.50 -29.06
CA VAL A 652 -30.58 8.17 -27.84
C VAL A 652 -31.70 8.21 -26.80
N CYS A 653 -32.90 8.64 -27.21
CA CYS A 653 -34.06 8.68 -26.32
C CYS A 653 -34.53 7.30 -25.87
N ARG A 654 -34.46 6.29 -26.75
CA ARG A 654 -34.76 4.90 -26.39
C ARG A 654 -33.86 4.44 -25.23
N ILE A 655 -32.55 4.64 -25.35
CA ILE A 655 -31.58 4.21 -24.33
C ILE A 655 -31.75 5.01 -23.04
N LEU A 656 -31.90 6.34 -23.12
CA LEU A 656 -32.08 7.19 -21.93
C LEU A 656 -33.33 6.76 -21.13
N ASN A 657 -34.45 6.51 -21.82
CA ASN A 657 -35.70 6.07 -21.18
C ASN A 657 -35.59 4.66 -20.60
N GLU A 658 -35.01 3.71 -21.32
CA GLU A 658 -34.82 2.33 -20.83
C GLU A 658 -33.89 2.26 -19.62
N ARG A 659 -32.85 3.08 -19.59
CA ARG A 659 -31.90 3.17 -18.46
C ARG A 659 -32.43 4.05 -17.32
N GLY A 660 -33.50 4.80 -17.54
CA GLY A 660 -34.09 5.73 -16.56
C GLY A 660 -33.20 6.95 -16.29
N VAL A 661 -32.45 7.41 -17.29
CA VAL A 661 -31.61 8.60 -17.20
C VAL A 661 -32.50 9.84 -17.22
N THR A 662 -32.39 10.68 -16.19
CA THR A 662 -33.28 11.83 -16.00
C THR A 662 -32.56 13.17 -16.11
N HIS A 663 -31.24 13.17 -15.88
CA HIS A 663 -30.46 14.38 -15.77
C HIS A 663 -29.14 14.26 -16.52
N TYR A 664 -28.59 15.40 -16.92
CA TYR A 664 -27.30 15.52 -17.59
C TYR A 664 -26.39 16.48 -16.82
N TYR A 665 -25.08 16.17 -16.76
CA TYR A 665 -24.05 17.03 -16.20
C TYR A 665 -23.13 17.52 -17.32
N SER A 666 -23.02 18.83 -17.48
CA SER A 666 -22.04 19.48 -18.37
C SER A 666 -20.99 20.25 -17.58
N ASP A 667 -19.83 20.45 -18.21
CA ASP A 667 -18.82 21.38 -17.76
C ASP A 667 -18.18 22.04 -18.99
N ASP A 668 -18.27 23.37 -19.06
CA ASP A 668 -17.72 24.17 -20.16
C ASP A 668 -16.19 24.33 -20.06
N ALA A 669 -15.57 23.86 -18.97
CA ALA A 669 -14.13 23.80 -18.86
C ALA A 669 -13.61 22.82 -19.90
N ARG A 670 -12.60 23.25 -20.68
CA ARG A 670 -11.92 22.32 -21.58
C ARG A 670 -11.33 21.18 -20.73
N PRO A 671 -11.67 19.91 -20.98
CA PRO A 671 -11.06 18.80 -20.28
C PRO A 671 -9.59 18.69 -20.72
N ASP A 672 -8.72 19.46 -20.07
CA ASP A 672 -7.31 19.60 -20.37
C ASP A 672 -6.49 18.45 -19.75
N GLY A 673 -7.02 17.23 -19.87
CA GLY A 673 -6.46 15.92 -19.47
C GLY A 673 -5.08 15.56 -20.04
N ALA A 674 -4.31 16.54 -20.51
CA ALA A 674 -3.11 16.40 -21.31
C ALA A 674 -1.82 16.96 -20.66
N THR A 675 -1.82 17.44 -19.42
CA THR A 675 -0.57 17.98 -18.83
C THR A 675 0.43 16.89 -18.39
N GLY A 676 -0.01 15.64 -18.26
CA GLY A 676 0.79 14.47 -17.87
C GLY A 676 1.32 13.58 -19.01
N GLY A 677 1.50 14.11 -20.22
CA GLY A 677 2.17 13.42 -21.33
C GLY A 677 1.27 12.51 -22.18
N GLY A 678 0.88 13.01 -23.37
CA GLY A 678 0.62 12.23 -24.57
C GLY A 678 -0.56 11.24 -24.57
N ARG A 679 -1.52 11.36 -23.65
CA ARG A 679 -2.74 10.52 -23.68
C ARG A 679 -3.89 11.28 -24.34
N GLN A 680 -4.53 10.64 -25.32
CA GLN A 680 -5.81 11.13 -25.86
C GLN A 680 -6.88 11.06 -24.75
N PRO A 681 -7.91 11.94 -24.82
CA PRO A 681 -9.09 11.80 -23.97
C PRO A 681 -9.64 10.37 -24.05
N LEU A 682 -9.95 9.77 -22.88
CA LEU A 682 -10.54 8.43 -22.82
C LEU A 682 -11.98 8.42 -23.35
N TRP A 683 -12.63 9.58 -23.33
CA TRP A 683 -14.01 9.83 -23.76
C TRP A 683 -14.00 10.95 -24.80
N GLY A 684 -14.89 10.88 -25.79
CA GLY A 684 -15.00 11.87 -26.86
C GLY A 684 -15.64 13.18 -26.41
N TRP A 685 -15.41 14.26 -27.18
CA TRP A 685 -15.97 15.59 -26.93
C TRP A 685 -17.47 15.70 -27.19
N ARG A 686 -18.08 14.69 -27.84
CA ARG A 686 -19.51 14.68 -28.20
C ARG A 686 -20.42 14.71 -26.97
N MET A 687 -20.01 14.07 -25.89
CA MET A 687 -20.75 14.14 -24.62
C MET A 687 -20.82 15.56 -24.04
N ASP A 688 -19.93 16.46 -24.46
CA ASP A 688 -19.88 17.84 -24.00
C ASP A 688 -20.63 18.79 -24.96
N GLN A 689 -21.31 18.25 -25.99
CA GLN A 689 -22.03 19.02 -27.03
C GLN A 689 -23.51 18.65 -27.14
N VAL A 690 -24.12 18.27 -26.02
CA VAL A 690 -25.57 18.02 -25.97
C VAL A 690 -26.34 19.33 -26.26
N PRO A 691 -27.33 19.35 -27.17
CA PRO A 691 -28.06 20.57 -27.49
C PRO A 691 -28.87 21.10 -26.29
N HIS A 692 -28.66 22.37 -25.93
CA HIS A 692 -29.27 22.99 -24.76
C HIS A 692 -30.78 23.22 -24.89
N GLU A 693 -31.35 23.24 -26.10
CA GLU A 693 -32.80 23.35 -26.30
C GLU A 693 -33.62 22.19 -25.69
N TYR A 694 -32.96 21.07 -25.38
CA TYR A 694 -33.56 19.87 -24.79
C TYR A 694 -33.24 19.71 -23.30
N LEU A 695 -32.75 20.78 -22.67
CA LEU A 695 -32.27 20.78 -21.29
C LEU A 695 -32.92 21.93 -20.50
N GLU A 696 -33.27 21.65 -19.24
CA GLU A 696 -33.71 22.66 -18.26
C GLU A 696 -32.66 22.75 -17.14
N GLU A 697 -32.11 23.94 -16.89
CA GLU A 697 -31.11 24.13 -15.83
C GLU A 697 -31.74 23.89 -14.45
N VAL A 698 -31.07 23.07 -13.63
CA VAL A 698 -31.47 22.78 -12.24
C VAL A 698 -30.56 23.51 -11.26
N ASP A 699 -29.24 23.43 -11.46
CA ASP A 699 -28.23 24.07 -10.61
C ASP A 699 -26.94 24.28 -11.41
N SER A 700 -26.13 25.26 -11.03
CA SER A 700 -24.86 25.57 -11.68
C SER A 700 -23.81 26.09 -10.71
N ALA A 701 -22.54 25.96 -11.08
CA ALA A 701 -21.41 26.50 -10.35
C ALA A 701 -20.24 26.86 -11.27
N PRO A 702 -19.42 27.86 -10.90
CA PRO A 702 -18.17 28.13 -11.60
C PRO A 702 -17.22 26.91 -11.59
N SER A 703 -16.75 26.48 -12.75
CA SER A 703 -15.80 25.36 -12.90
C SER A 703 -14.36 25.81 -13.16
N GLY A 704 -14.15 27.08 -13.52
CA GLY A 704 -12.83 27.62 -13.87
C GLY A 704 -12.90 29.04 -14.39
N THR A 705 -11.82 29.56 -15.00
CA THR A 705 -11.75 30.91 -15.56
C THR A 705 -12.74 31.09 -16.71
N GLY A 706 -13.96 31.52 -16.39
CA GLY A 706 -15.04 31.78 -17.35
C GLY A 706 -15.86 30.55 -17.76
N SER A 707 -15.67 29.40 -17.10
CA SER A 707 -16.43 28.17 -17.36
C SER A 707 -17.41 27.86 -16.23
N THR A 708 -18.49 27.17 -16.58
CA THR A 708 -19.56 26.78 -15.67
C THR A 708 -19.81 25.29 -15.80
N ALA A 709 -20.02 24.62 -14.67
CA ALA A 709 -20.63 23.31 -14.68
C ALA A 709 -22.08 23.40 -14.24
N THR A 710 -22.90 22.60 -14.90
CA THR A 710 -24.35 22.72 -14.80
C THR A 710 -24.98 21.34 -14.72
N LEU A 711 -25.94 21.21 -13.80
CA LEU A 711 -26.87 20.10 -13.71
C LEU A 711 -28.13 20.46 -14.47
N TRP A 712 -28.48 19.60 -15.42
CA TRP A 712 -29.63 19.76 -16.30
C TRP A 712 -30.65 18.66 -16.07
N ARG A 713 -31.93 18.99 -16.15
CA ARG A 713 -33.00 18.02 -16.39
C ARG A 713 -33.15 17.82 -17.89
N ILE A 714 -33.20 16.57 -18.32
CA ILE A 714 -33.44 16.24 -19.74
C ILE A 714 -34.93 16.41 -20.01
N THR A 715 -35.29 17.28 -20.95
CA THR A 715 -36.69 17.56 -21.33
C THR A 715 -37.07 16.92 -22.67
N ALA A 716 -36.09 16.52 -23.48
CA ALA A 716 -36.31 15.61 -24.60
C ALA A 716 -36.66 14.20 -24.13
N CYS A 717 -37.24 13.39 -25.02
CA CYS A 717 -37.57 11.97 -24.82
C CYS A 717 -38.87 11.67 -24.05
N GLY A 718 -39.72 12.69 -23.81
CA GLY A 718 -41.06 12.56 -23.23
C GLY A 718 -42.18 12.29 -24.22
#